data_AF-A0A956S1M6-F1
#
_entry.id   AF-A0A956S1M6-F1
#
_cell.length_a   1.000
_cell.length_b   1.000
_cell.length_c   1.000
_cell.angle_alpha   90.00
_cell.angle_beta   90.00
_cell.angle_gamma   90.00
#
_symmetry.space_group_name_H-M   'P 1'
#
loop_
_entity.id
_entity.type
_entity.pdbx_description
1 polymer ?
#
loop_
_entity_poly.entity_id
_entity_poly.type
_entity_poly.pdbx_seq_one_letter_code
_entity_poly.pdbx_strand_id
1 'polypeptide(L)'
;MTKMRQTSTPIPKVFVSVLTFLLLCAPMLFAQTKLDPSTITKYKDALPKPAKLTGTYLEIGAYEISQKLHSDLPPTTLWGYGTSQATATFPAATIEATRNVPTRVKWTNNLDGIKHPLPIDKSLHWADPLNEGMDISQHTSNDYDGPVPLTVHLHGAEVEPESDGGPNTWYTPGNGIKGPEYTKEIYMYHNEQPPTTLWYHDHVLGITRLNVYMGLAGFYMLRDPATETSLNLPSGDQEIEIVLQDRMLNTDGSLLFPSEPTNPTVHPKWGPEFFGDIMVVNGVIWPHKEVERRKYRFRFLNGSNARFYKMALDYPGMQFIQIGTDGGYLEHPVAIDTLVIGPGERADVVVDFSDVPDGTNFLLTNVARSPYPDGDPIEPGMDEILQFRVKGAKVSDFDDPNIASTLNVIPELTNPTVRRQLTLVEEEGPGGPLAMFLDGKKWGATISELPILGATEIWEVVNLTVDAHPIHLHLTQFQPHSRQDVDADGYRAEWFTLNPVVPTETVTNPNLAPYLVGPAEEPQENEQGWKDTFVMFPGQVSRIVVRFQPIDTPLGTFIDYPFDATAEPGYVWHCHILDHEDNEMMRPYKVVRPKDFVFVAEDNIKLDGNRESFGHIHSNGDVNFHEGLPGYHSGNVTAVVDATIESNNTINGDVKAGDDLRIFGNASVYGTTSEGGVGPVALPSPSYTAGGADKTATKSHPLTLAPGNYGKIKVAKKATLFLSTGDYNVDELDTDRLATIVCDVSAGPVVVNVVSDLDFDDAIEIQVVGGSTKAVTFNSLQSNKIDIGKYSLIMGNIVAPKAEVHFSYGDAFKGAVFADKVTVDKDVPIHHHDSPVAVPKRVEPIALDDDAIADAPIVTDFELSQNYPNPFNPSTTISFALPEASNVSLKIFNNTGQLVRELVSQEYAAGWHNIKWDAKDDSGKKVASGVYLYRISANSFTSQRKLVLMK
;
A
#
# COMPACT_ATOMS: atom_id res chain seq x y z
N MET A 1 92.88 -43.97 -9.86
CA MET A 1 92.51 -42.61 -10.28
C MET A 1 91.08 -42.66 -10.77
N THR A 2 90.22 -41.87 -10.12
CA THR A 2 88.76 -41.67 -10.24
C THR A 2 87.97 -42.77 -11.01
N LYS A 3 87.41 -43.71 -10.25
CA LYS A 3 86.64 -44.87 -10.75
C LYS A 3 85.19 -44.49 -11.06
N MET A 4 84.81 -44.68 -12.33
CA MET A 4 83.48 -45.20 -12.70
C MET A 4 83.24 -46.54 -11.99
N ARG A 5 81.99 -46.81 -11.59
CA ARG A 5 81.35 -48.14 -11.76
C ARG A 5 79.88 -48.11 -11.35
N GLN A 6 79.04 -48.48 -12.31
CA GLN A 6 77.73 -49.10 -12.08
C GLN A 6 77.86 -50.32 -11.17
N THR A 7 76.86 -50.57 -10.32
CA THR A 7 76.25 -51.90 -10.13
C THR A 7 74.96 -51.78 -9.33
N SER A 8 74.02 -52.65 -9.69
CA SER A 8 72.66 -52.88 -9.21
C SER A 8 72.53 -53.45 -7.78
N THR A 9 71.27 -53.46 -7.28
CA THR A 9 70.67 -54.23 -6.15
C THR A 9 70.89 -53.69 -4.71
N PRO A 10 70.13 -54.11 -3.67
CA PRO A 10 68.71 -54.51 -3.50
C PRO A 10 68.02 -53.85 -2.27
N ILE A 11 66.74 -54.17 -2.00
CA ILE A 11 65.99 -53.87 -0.75
C ILE A 11 66.57 -54.68 0.44
N PRO A 12 66.64 -54.13 1.68
CA PRO A 12 65.80 -54.68 2.76
C PRO A 12 65.28 -53.67 3.82
N LYS A 13 64.25 -54.15 4.52
CA LYS A 13 63.44 -53.55 5.60
C LYS A 13 64.18 -53.33 6.94
N VAL A 14 63.47 -52.64 7.86
CA VAL A 14 63.50 -52.67 9.36
C VAL A 14 64.20 -51.46 10.02
N PHE A 15 63.67 -50.68 10.99
CA PHE A 15 62.42 -50.62 11.77
C PHE A 15 62.29 -49.21 12.42
N VAL A 16 61.05 -48.71 12.53
CA VAL A 16 60.39 -47.95 13.64
C VAL A 16 61.09 -46.71 14.26
N SER A 17 60.48 -45.52 14.12
CA SER A 17 59.54 -44.99 15.15
C SER A 17 58.92 -43.62 14.78
N VAL A 18 57.67 -43.43 15.23
CA VAL A 18 56.87 -42.20 15.41
C VAL A 18 56.34 -41.48 14.16
N LEU A 19 55.05 -41.67 13.83
CA LEU A 19 54.06 -40.57 13.78
C LEU A 19 52.63 -41.11 13.61
N THR A 20 51.77 -40.79 14.57
CA THR A 20 50.31 -40.83 14.49
C THR A 20 49.83 -39.64 13.63
N PHE A 21 48.58 -39.69 13.13
CA PHE A 21 47.79 -38.62 12.49
C PHE A 21 47.92 -38.41 10.96
N LEU A 22 46.99 -39.01 10.19
CA LEU A 22 45.92 -38.31 9.43
C LEU A 22 45.22 -39.34 8.51
N LEU A 23 44.09 -39.89 8.97
CA LEU A 23 43.04 -40.38 8.08
C LEU A 23 42.08 -39.21 7.91
N LEU A 24 42.20 -38.48 6.80
CA LEU A 24 41.19 -37.53 6.36
C LEU A 24 40.49 -38.18 5.17
N CYS A 25 39.25 -38.61 5.40
CA CYS A 25 38.31 -38.95 4.35
C CYS A 25 38.11 -37.69 3.49
N ALA A 26 38.63 -37.70 2.27
CA ALA A 26 38.09 -36.83 1.24
C ALA A 26 36.72 -37.39 0.84
N PRO A 27 35.62 -36.61 0.91
CA PRO A 27 34.37 -37.05 0.29
C PRO A 27 34.63 -37.15 -1.22
N MET A 28 34.40 -38.33 -1.80
CA MET A 28 34.26 -38.46 -3.25
C MET A 28 33.05 -37.62 -3.65
N LEU A 29 33.26 -36.55 -4.41
CA LEU A 29 32.18 -35.92 -5.16
C LEU A 29 31.66 -36.95 -6.16
N PHE A 30 30.53 -37.57 -5.86
CA PHE A 30 29.71 -38.18 -6.89
C PHE A 30 29.07 -37.04 -7.69
N ALA A 31 29.19 -37.06 -9.01
CA ALA A 31 28.42 -36.14 -9.85
C ALA A 31 26.93 -36.34 -9.56
N GLN A 32 26.23 -35.27 -9.18
CA GLN A 32 24.79 -35.29 -9.03
C GLN A 32 24.17 -35.74 -10.35
N THR A 33 23.47 -36.87 -10.32
CA THR A 33 22.83 -37.46 -11.50
C THR A 33 21.34 -37.20 -11.38
N LYS A 34 20.76 -36.45 -12.33
CA LYS A 34 19.31 -36.20 -12.40
C LYS A 34 18.54 -37.52 -12.37
N LEU A 35 17.49 -37.58 -11.55
CA LEU A 35 16.57 -38.71 -11.46
C LEU A 35 15.72 -38.77 -12.72
N ASP A 36 15.61 -39.95 -13.34
CA ASP A 36 14.64 -40.20 -14.41
C ASP A 36 13.24 -40.35 -13.78
N PRO A 37 12.30 -39.43 -14.04
CA PRO A 37 10.98 -39.46 -13.38
C PRO A 37 10.17 -40.72 -13.72
N SER A 38 10.43 -41.36 -14.86
CA SER A 38 9.74 -42.60 -15.26
C SER A 38 10.04 -43.80 -14.36
N THR A 39 11.07 -43.70 -13.51
CA THR A 39 11.43 -44.72 -12.52
C THR A 39 10.58 -44.68 -11.25
N ILE A 40 9.85 -43.58 -11.03
CA ILE A 40 9.01 -43.40 -9.84
C ILE A 40 7.64 -44.05 -10.08
N THR A 41 7.19 -44.88 -9.14
CA THR A 41 5.87 -45.51 -9.23
C THR A 41 4.79 -44.51 -8.85
N LYS A 42 4.08 -43.95 -9.85
CA LYS A 42 2.98 -43.00 -9.61
C LYS A 42 1.85 -43.59 -8.76
N TYR A 43 1.16 -42.72 -8.01
CA TYR A 43 -0.05 -43.00 -7.24
C TYR A 43 0.16 -44.00 -6.09
N LYS A 44 1.40 -44.25 -5.70
CA LYS A 44 1.71 -45.18 -4.61
C LYS A 44 1.35 -44.61 -3.25
N ASP A 45 1.77 -43.37 -3.01
CA ASP A 45 1.62 -42.70 -1.71
C ASP A 45 0.31 -41.89 -1.66
N ALA A 46 -0.29 -41.82 -0.47
CA ALA A 46 -1.52 -41.07 -0.26
C ALA A 46 -1.23 -39.57 -0.15
N LEU A 47 -2.16 -38.75 -0.65
CA LEU A 47 -2.11 -37.30 -0.51
C LEU A 47 -2.14 -36.92 0.98
N PRO A 48 -1.09 -36.28 1.52
CA PRO A 48 -1.09 -35.85 2.90
C PRO A 48 -1.99 -34.63 3.09
N LYS A 49 -2.56 -34.51 4.30
CA LYS A 49 -3.24 -33.31 4.75
C LYS A 49 -2.26 -32.50 5.61
N PRO A 50 -1.96 -31.23 5.27
CA PRO A 50 -1.14 -30.38 6.13
C PRO A 50 -1.69 -30.32 7.55
N ALA A 51 -0.80 -30.29 8.54
CA ALA A 51 -1.22 -30.08 9.93
C ALA A 51 -1.91 -28.72 10.09
N LYS A 52 -2.78 -28.57 11.09
CA LYS A 52 -3.45 -27.30 11.40
C LYS A 52 -2.79 -26.62 12.60
N LEU A 53 -2.57 -25.32 12.50
CA LEU A 53 -2.13 -24.44 13.59
C LEU A 53 -3.21 -23.38 13.83
N THR A 54 -3.53 -23.14 15.09
CA THR A 54 -4.47 -22.10 15.51
C THR A 54 -3.87 -21.33 16.68
N GLY A 55 -4.18 -20.03 16.78
CA GLY A 55 -3.73 -19.19 17.87
C GLY A 55 -3.65 -17.73 17.48
N THR A 56 -3.78 -16.84 18.46
CA THR A 56 -3.67 -15.38 18.26
C THR A 56 -2.23 -14.86 18.43
N TYR A 57 -1.33 -15.70 18.93
CA TYR A 57 0.12 -15.47 18.93
C TYR A 57 0.82 -16.77 18.56
N LEU A 58 1.59 -16.74 17.48
CA LEU A 58 2.34 -17.88 16.95
C LEU A 58 3.81 -17.52 16.86
N GLU A 59 4.68 -18.47 17.15
CA GLU A 59 6.10 -18.38 16.84
C GLU A 59 6.41 -19.50 15.86
N ILE A 60 6.81 -19.12 14.65
CA ILE A 60 7.00 -20.03 13.53
C ILE A 60 8.38 -19.76 12.96
N GLY A 61 9.19 -20.80 12.83
CA GLY A 61 10.55 -20.72 12.32
C GLY A 61 10.73 -21.44 11.00
N ALA A 62 11.62 -20.94 10.16
CA ALA A 62 12.20 -21.67 9.04
C ALA A 62 13.29 -22.62 9.54
N TYR A 63 13.23 -23.89 9.16
CA TYR A 63 14.19 -24.93 9.54
C TYR A 63 14.59 -25.78 8.34
N GLU A 64 15.85 -26.25 8.33
CA GLU A 64 16.25 -27.36 7.47
C GLU A 64 15.63 -28.67 7.99
N ILE A 65 14.97 -29.40 7.10
CA ILE A 65 14.27 -30.66 7.37
C ILE A 65 14.70 -31.74 6.38
N SER A 66 14.42 -32.99 6.74
CA SER A 66 14.59 -34.14 5.86
C SER A 66 13.25 -34.87 5.74
N GLN A 67 12.64 -34.80 4.56
CA GLN A 67 11.29 -35.32 4.32
C GLN A 67 11.27 -36.22 3.09
N LYS A 68 10.58 -37.37 3.17
CA LYS A 68 10.36 -38.21 2.01
C LYS A 68 9.27 -37.61 1.13
N LEU A 69 9.61 -37.32 -0.12
CA LEU A 69 8.64 -36.92 -1.15
C LEU A 69 7.97 -38.12 -1.83
N HIS A 70 8.57 -39.31 -1.73
CA HIS A 70 7.99 -40.57 -2.21
C HIS A 70 8.55 -41.76 -1.40
N SER A 71 7.77 -42.81 -1.20
CA SER A 71 8.15 -43.96 -0.38
C SER A 71 9.34 -44.76 -0.94
N ASP A 72 9.49 -44.77 -2.27
CA ASP A 72 10.61 -45.42 -2.97
C ASP A 72 11.90 -44.60 -3.01
N LEU A 73 11.87 -43.33 -2.60
CA LEU A 73 13.04 -42.46 -2.61
C LEU A 73 13.65 -42.32 -1.20
N PRO A 74 14.96 -41.99 -1.13
CA PRO A 74 15.54 -41.43 0.08
C PRO A 74 14.82 -40.13 0.50
N PRO A 75 14.89 -39.74 1.78
CA PRO A 75 14.45 -38.42 2.20
C PRO A 75 15.20 -37.29 1.48
N THR A 76 14.47 -36.25 1.09
CA THR A 76 14.98 -35.02 0.47
C THR A 76 15.29 -33.99 1.55
N THR A 77 16.44 -33.31 1.45
CA THR A 77 16.72 -32.11 2.24
C THR A 77 15.88 -30.96 1.70
N LEU A 78 15.09 -30.35 2.57
CA LEU A 78 14.16 -29.27 2.29
C LEU A 78 14.24 -28.23 3.40
N TRP A 79 13.59 -27.09 3.20
CA TRP A 79 13.24 -26.17 4.27
C TRP A 79 11.74 -26.21 4.53
N GLY A 80 11.35 -25.97 5.77
CA GLY A 80 9.94 -25.93 6.15
C GLY A 80 9.69 -24.98 7.30
N TYR A 81 8.49 -24.41 7.34
CA TYR A 81 8.02 -23.64 8.48
C TYR A 81 7.40 -24.53 9.55
N GLY A 82 7.71 -24.27 10.81
CA GLY A 82 7.11 -24.97 11.95
C GLY A 82 7.31 -24.23 13.27
N THR A 83 6.60 -24.64 14.31
CA THR A 83 6.81 -24.13 15.68
C THR A 83 8.11 -24.65 16.32
N SER A 84 8.75 -25.62 15.67
CA SER A 84 10.03 -26.21 15.99
C SER A 84 10.54 -26.97 14.76
N GLN A 85 11.82 -27.36 14.73
CA GLN A 85 12.34 -28.22 13.66
C GLN A 85 11.58 -29.55 13.53
N ALA A 86 11.03 -30.09 14.64
CA ALA A 86 10.29 -31.35 14.64
C ALA A 86 8.86 -31.24 14.07
N THR A 87 8.31 -30.03 14.04
CA THR A 87 6.97 -29.74 13.50
C THR A 87 7.03 -29.07 12.12
N ALA A 88 8.22 -28.66 11.69
CA ALA A 88 8.46 -28.11 10.37
C ALA A 88 8.25 -29.17 9.28
N THR A 89 7.51 -28.80 8.24
CA THR A 89 7.10 -29.69 7.15
C THR A 89 7.03 -28.93 5.83
N PHE A 90 7.01 -29.67 4.72
CA PHE A 90 6.78 -29.15 3.38
C PHE A 90 5.56 -29.85 2.74
N PRO A 91 4.48 -29.13 2.39
CA PRO A 91 4.21 -27.75 2.77
C PRO A 91 4.10 -27.62 4.29
N ALA A 92 4.25 -26.40 4.80
CA ALA A 92 4.10 -26.12 6.21
C ALA A 92 2.65 -26.29 6.68
N ALA A 93 2.47 -26.31 8.00
CA ALA A 93 1.14 -26.41 8.60
C ALA A 93 0.24 -25.24 8.20
N THR A 94 -1.01 -25.54 7.87
CA THR A 94 -2.05 -24.55 7.60
C THR A 94 -2.35 -23.77 8.88
N ILE A 95 -2.19 -22.45 8.83
CA ILE A 95 -2.66 -21.55 9.88
C ILE A 95 -4.15 -21.32 9.66
N GLU A 96 -4.99 -21.61 10.65
CA GLU A 96 -6.41 -21.27 10.61
C GLU A 96 -6.67 -20.08 11.52
N ALA A 97 -7.11 -18.98 10.91
CA ALA A 97 -7.48 -17.75 11.58
C ALA A 97 -8.99 -17.50 11.47
N THR A 98 -9.50 -16.63 12.33
CA THR A 98 -10.90 -16.22 12.33
C THR A 98 -10.98 -14.74 12.02
N ARG A 99 -11.93 -14.35 11.16
CA ARG A 99 -12.19 -12.97 10.80
C ARG A 99 -12.45 -12.12 12.05
N ASN A 100 -11.92 -10.91 12.07
CA ASN A 100 -11.94 -9.96 13.19
C ASN A 100 -11.24 -10.46 14.46
N VAL A 101 -10.42 -11.51 14.37
CA VAL A 101 -9.54 -11.98 15.45
C VAL A 101 -8.10 -11.81 14.98
N PRO A 102 -7.39 -10.76 15.44
CA PRO A 102 -6.03 -10.53 15.00
C PRO A 102 -5.07 -11.66 15.41
N THR A 103 -4.15 -11.99 14.51
CA THR A 103 -3.10 -12.99 14.71
C THR A 103 -1.74 -12.30 14.68
N ARG A 104 -0.95 -12.52 15.73
CA ARG A 104 0.45 -12.08 15.80
C ARG A 104 1.36 -13.23 15.47
N VAL A 105 2.26 -13.08 14.51
CA VAL A 105 3.23 -14.13 14.15
C VAL A 105 4.64 -13.62 14.28
N LYS A 106 5.43 -14.29 15.11
CA LYS A 106 6.88 -14.10 15.16
C LYS A 106 7.53 -15.10 14.20
N TRP A 107 8.02 -14.61 13.07
CA TRP A 107 8.75 -15.41 12.10
C TRP A 107 10.24 -15.49 12.49
N THR A 108 10.77 -16.69 12.69
CA THR A 108 12.17 -16.89 13.10
C THR A 108 12.98 -17.56 11.99
N ASN A 109 14.23 -17.12 11.81
CA ASN A 109 15.16 -17.76 10.88
C ASN A 109 16.12 -18.65 11.68
N ASN A 110 15.94 -19.97 11.59
CA ASN A 110 16.74 -20.97 12.31
C ASN A 110 17.69 -21.73 11.37
N LEU A 111 18.05 -21.13 10.23
CA LEU A 111 19.00 -21.67 9.25
C LEU A 111 20.46 -21.28 9.60
N ASP A 112 20.80 -21.19 10.88
CA ASP A 112 22.15 -20.80 11.33
C ASP A 112 23.19 -21.86 10.93
N GLY A 113 24.31 -21.40 10.36
CA GLY A 113 25.36 -22.27 9.82
C GLY A 113 24.97 -23.10 8.58
N ILE A 114 23.75 -22.93 8.05
CA ILE A 114 23.30 -23.56 6.80
C ILE A 114 23.69 -22.66 5.62
N LYS A 115 24.29 -23.27 4.59
CA LYS A 115 24.52 -22.61 3.30
C LYS A 115 23.31 -22.83 2.41
N HIS A 116 22.98 -21.85 1.58
CA HIS A 116 21.94 -22.03 0.57
C HIS A 116 22.34 -23.19 -0.37
N PRO A 117 21.55 -24.27 -0.48
CA PRO A 117 21.96 -25.46 -1.25
C PRO A 117 21.74 -25.30 -2.76
N LEU A 118 20.91 -24.32 -3.17
CA LEU A 118 20.65 -23.97 -4.57
C LEU A 118 21.48 -22.76 -5.04
N PRO A 119 21.70 -22.59 -6.36
CA PRO A 119 22.64 -21.60 -6.88
C PRO A 119 22.08 -20.17 -6.82
N ILE A 120 22.51 -19.40 -5.82
CA ILE A 120 22.28 -17.94 -5.77
C ILE A 120 23.08 -17.25 -6.88
N ASP A 121 22.39 -16.48 -7.72
CA ASP A 121 22.99 -15.62 -8.73
C ASP A 121 23.24 -14.23 -8.15
N LYS A 122 24.50 -13.93 -7.82
CA LYS A 122 24.90 -12.65 -7.23
C LYS A 122 24.95 -11.50 -8.24
N SER A 123 24.68 -11.74 -9.52
CA SER A 123 24.58 -10.67 -10.52
C SER A 123 23.22 -9.98 -10.53
N LEU A 124 22.21 -10.59 -9.90
CA LEU A 124 20.87 -10.03 -9.78
C LEU A 124 20.82 -8.93 -8.72
N HIS A 125 19.76 -8.11 -8.79
CA HIS A 125 19.38 -7.30 -7.65
C HIS A 125 18.77 -8.19 -6.58
N TRP A 126 19.51 -8.40 -5.49
CA TRP A 126 19.14 -9.37 -4.47
C TRP A 126 19.46 -8.87 -3.06
N ALA A 127 18.89 -9.54 -2.06
CA ALA A 127 19.27 -9.38 -0.68
C ALA A 127 20.72 -9.83 -0.47
N ASP A 128 21.66 -8.89 -0.34
CA ASP A 128 23.10 -9.14 -0.22
C ASP A 128 23.63 -8.95 1.23
N PRO A 129 23.47 -9.93 2.15
CA PRO A 129 23.90 -9.79 3.54
C PRO A 129 25.39 -9.50 3.73
N LEU A 130 26.24 -9.91 2.79
CA LEU A 130 27.69 -9.72 2.89
C LEU A 130 28.17 -8.45 2.19
N ASN A 131 27.27 -7.73 1.51
CA ASN A 131 27.56 -6.52 0.74
C ASN A 131 28.72 -6.76 -0.26
N GLU A 132 28.66 -7.90 -0.97
CA GLU A 132 29.62 -8.28 -2.01
C GLU A 132 29.42 -7.47 -3.31
N GLY A 133 28.21 -6.94 -3.53
CA GLY A 133 27.82 -6.21 -4.73
C GLY A 133 27.26 -7.11 -5.84
N MET A 134 26.85 -6.50 -6.95
CA MET A 134 26.28 -7.20 -8.11
C MET A 134 27.27 -7.40 -9.27
N ASP A 135 28.42 -6.71 -9.24
CA ASP A 135 29.43 -6.84 -10.29
C ASP A 135 30.21 -8.15 -10.09
N ILE A 136 29.78 -9.19 -10.81
CA ILE A 136 30.37 -10.52 -10.74
C ILE A 136 31.88 -10.52 -11.05
N SER A 137 32.40 -9.53 -11.79
CA SER A 137 33.83 -9.42 -12.08
C SER A 137 34.67 -9.07 -10.85
N GLN A 138 34.04 -8.55 -9.80
CA GLN A 138 34.66 -8.20 -8.52
C GLN A 138 34.63 -9.37 -7.53
N HIS A 139 33.91 -10.45 -7.83
CA HIS A 139 33.76 -11.59 -6.93
C HIS A 139 34.92 -12.58 -7.07
N THR A 140 35.43 -13.06 -5.93
CA THR A 140 36.47 -14.12 -5.91
C THR A 140 35.90 -15.52 -6.14
N SER A 141 34.59 -15.69 -5.95
CA SER A 141 33.80 -16.87 -6.24
C SER A 141 32.39 -16.44 -6.68
N ASN A 142 31.80 -17.17 -7.63
CA ASN A 142 30.40 -16.96 -8.03
C ASN A 142 29.42 -17.59 -7.03
N ASP A 143 29.90 -18.38 -6.07
CA ASP A 143 29.09 -18.95 -5.00
C ASP A 143 28.93 -17.97 -3.83
N TYR A 144 27.74 -17.98 -3.24
CA TYR A 144 27.45 -17.25 -2.02
C TYR A 144 27.61 -18.19 -0.82
N ASP A 145 28.48 -17.81 0.11
CA ASP A 145 28.84 -18.61 1.30
C ASP A 145 28.35 -17.97 2.61
N GLY A 146 27.56 -16.90 2.52
CA GLY A 146 27.05 -16.15 3.67
C GLY A 146 25.77 -16.74 4.28
N PRO A 147 25.23 -16.05 5.30
CA PRO A 147 23.98 -16.46 5.94
C PRO A 147 22.78 -16.31 5.00
N VAL A 148 21.78 -17.17 5.16
CA VAL A 148 20.54 -17.17 4.36
C VAL A 148 19.57 -16.10 4.88
N PRO A 149 19.23 -15.07 4.08
CA PRO A 149 18.18 -14.12 4.44
C PRO A 149 16.78 -14.73 4.30
N LEU A 150 15.83 -14.22 5.09
CA LEU A 150 14.42 -14.63 5.13
C LEU A 150 13.53 -13.38 5.25
N THR A 151 12.38 -13.37 4.59
CA THR A 151 11.22 -12.51 4.91
C THR A 151 9.95 -13.23 4.50
N VAL A 152 8.86 -13.08 5.25
CA VAL A 152 7.65 -13.89 5.05
C VAL A 152 6.50 -13.01 4.61
N HIS A 153 6.01 -13.23 3.39
CA HIS A 153 4.80 -12.60 2.89
C HIS A 153 3.56 -13.43 3.21
N LEU A 154 2.47 -12.77 3.62
CA LEU A 154 1.14 -13.39 3.71
C LEU A 154 0.32 -12.95 2.49
N HIS A 155 0.40 -13.74 1.43
CA HIS A 155 -0.24 -13.48 0.15
C HIS A 155 -1.75 -13.36 0.25
N GLY A 156 -2.24 -12.21 -0.20
CA GLY A 156 -3.66 -11.85 -0.24
C GLY A 156 -4.19 -11.19 1.03
N ALA A 157 -3.33 -10.87 2.00
CA ALA A 157 -3.75 -10.20 3.24
C ALA A 157 -3.88 -8.68 3.09
N GLU A 158 -4.94 -8.13 3.68
CA GLU A 158 -5.03 -6.73 4.08
C GLU A 158 -4.20 -6.55 5.36
N VAL A 159 -2.93 -6.17 5.18
CA VAL A 159 -1.92 -6.12 6.25
C VAL A 159 -1.13 -4.82 6.19
N GLU A 160 -0.66 -4.35 7.34
CA GLU A 160 0.21 -3.19 7.45
C GLU A 160 1.57 -3.44 6.75
N PRO A 161 2.24 -2.42 6.20
CA PRO A 161 3.39 -2.61 5.32
C PRO A 161 4.59 -3.24 6.05
N GLU A 162 4.77 -2.95 7.34
CA GLU A 162 5.84 -3.54 8.15
C GLU A 162 5.65 -5.03 8.47
N SER A 163 4.43 -5.56 8.29
CA SER A 163 4.05 -6.96 8.49
C SER A 163 3.65 -7.66 7.18
N ASP A 164 3.83 -6.98 6.05
CA ASP A 164 3.50 -7.49 4.73
C ASP A 164 4.56 -8.46 4.20
N GLY A 165 5.80 -8.37 4.68
CA GLY A 165 6.91 -9.18 4.18
C GLY A 165 7.56 -8.62 2.93
N GLY A 166 7.61 -7.29 2.78
CA GLY A 166 8.20 -6.65 1.62
C GLY A 166 9.65 -7.10 1.33
N PRO A 167 10.11 -7.11 0.07
CA PRO A 167 11.35 -7.79 -0.33
C PRO A 167 12.63 -7.32 0.37
N ASN A 168 12.67 -6.05 0.79
CA ASN A 168 13.79 -5.42 1.50
C ASN A 168 13.70 -5.53 3.03
N THR A 169 12.66 -6.20 3.57
CA THR A 169 12.45 -6.42 5.00
C THR A 169 13.12 -7.71 5.49
N TRP A 170 14.10 -8.22 4.76
CA TRP A 170 14.76 -9.49 5.07
C TRP A 170 15.64 -9.45 6.33
N TYR A 171 15.89 -10.62 6.90
CA TYR A 171 16.80 -10.79 8.05
C TYR A 171 17.46 -12.17 8.04
N THR A 172 18.70 -12.23 8.54
CA THR A 172 19.48 -13.48 8.61
C THR A 172 19.22 -14.25 9.92
N PRO A 173 19.75 -15.48 10.09
CA PRO A 173 19.55 -16.27 11.30
C PRO A 173 19.92 -15.50 12.59
N GLY A 174 19.18 -15.78 13.66
CA GLY A 174 19.34 -15.09 14.94
C GLY A 174 18.91 -13.61 14.93
N ASN A 175 18.11 -13.20 13.93
CA ASN A 175 17.75 -11.79 13.67
C ASN A 175 19.00 -10.89 13.51
N GLY A 176 19.99 -11.42 12.79
CA GLY A 176 21.33 -10.85 12.62
C GLY A 176 21.38 -9.63 11.70
N ILE A 177 21.95 -9.82 10.50
CA ILE A 177 21.98 -8.79 9.45
C ILE A 177 20.56 -8.62 8.92
N LYS A 178 20.19 -7.37 8.61
CA LYS A 178 18.85 -6.96 8.23
C LYS A 178 18.89 -6.15 6.94
N GLY A 179 17.84 -6.32 6.14
CA GLY A 179 17.57 -5.48 5.00
C GLY A 179 17.23 -4.05 5.41
N PRO A 180 17.33 -3.10 4.46
CA PRO A 180 17.20 -1.67 4.74
C PRO A 180 15.82 -1.27 5.26
N GLU A 181 14.78 -2.07 4.99
CA GLU A 181 13.39 -1.78 5.36
C GLU A 181 12.89 -2.65 6.53
N TYR A 182 13.76 -3.45 7.15
CA TYR A 182 13.37 -4.21 8.34
C TYR A 182 13.09 -3.29 9.53
N THR A 183 11.83 -3.19 9.94
CA THR A 183 11.42 -2.41 11.11
C THR A 183 10.74 -3.25 12.20
N LYS A 184 10.24 -4.44 11.87
CA LYS A 184 9.32 -5.20 12.73
C LYS A 184 9.64 -6.70 12.77
N GLU A 185 9.68 -7.25 13.99
CA GLU A 185 9.97 -8.69 14.23
C GLU A 185 8.71 -9.54 14.37
N ILE A 186 7.62 -8.95 14.89
CA ILE A 186 6.36 -9.65 15.14
C ILE A 186 5.32 -9.06 14.22
N TYR A 187 4.90 -9.85 13.24
CA TYR A 187 3.94 -9.46 12.23
C TYR A 187 2.54 -9.47 12.83
N MET A 188 1.72 -8.50 12.45
CA MET A 188 0.33 -8.35 12.88
C MET A 188 -0.60 -8.53 11.70
N TYR A 189 -1.35 -9.64 11.71
CA TYR A 189 -2.41 -9.90 10.75
C TYR A 189 -3.74 -9.53 11.38
N HIS A 190 -4.35 -8.46 10.88
CA HIS A 190 -5.60 -7.91 11.44
C HIS A 190 -6.80 -8.84 11.21
N ASN A 191 -6.79 -9.56 10.08
CA ASN A 191 -7.84 -10.52 9.70
C ASN A 191 -9.23 -9.90 9.57
N GLU A 192 -9.35 -8.64 9.15
CA GLU A 192 -10.64 -7.94 9.04
C GLU A 192 -11.34 -8.19 7.69
N GLN A 193 -10.56 -8.57 6.65
CA GLN A 193 -11.09 -8.93 5.34
C GLN A 193 -12.04 -10.15 5.37
N PRO A 194 -12.92 -10.33 4.37
CA PRO A 194 -13.79 -11.50 4.20
C PRO A 194 -13.04 -12.84 4.20
N PRO A 195 -13.72 -13.96 4.52
CA PRO A 195 -13.11 -15.28 4.53
C PRO A 195 -12.56 -15.66 3.14
N THR A 196 -11.31 -16.11 3.11
CA THR A 196 -10.64 -16.55 1.87
C THR A 196 -9.50 -17.54 2.16
N THR A 197 -8.96 -18.14 1.10
CA THR A 197 -7.73 -18.93 1.11
C THR A 197 -6.53 -18.03 0.82
N LEU A 198 -5.80 -17.67 1.88
CA LEU A 198 -4.49 -17.04 1.81
C LEU A 198 -3.40 -18.11 1.88
N TRP A 199 -2.16 -17.70 1.65
CA TRP A 199 -0.99 -18.54 1.85
C TRP A 199 0.20 -17.68 2.24
N TYR A 200 1.16 -18.25 2.96
CA TYR A 200 2.38 -17.56 3.36
C TYR A 200 3.58 -18.23 2.70
N HIS A 201 4.55 -17.43 2.28
CA HIS A 201 5.78 -17.90 1.66
C HIS A 201 6.93 -16.93 1.89
N ASP A 202 8.16 -17.38 1.61
CA ASP A 202 9.30 -16.46 1.59
C ASP A 202 9.20 -15.45 0.43
N HIS A 203 9.68 -14.23 0.63
CA HIS A 203 9.59 -13.13 -0.34
C HIS A 203 10.89 -12.30 -0.39
N VAL A 204 12.05 -12.95 -0.24
CA VAL A 204 13.33 -12.23 -0.19
C VAL A 204 13.77 -11.77 -1.58
N LEU A 205 14.07 -10.47 -1.71
CA LEU A 205 14.53 -9.86 -2.95
C LEU A 205 15.61 -10.69 -3.67
N GLY A 206 15.35 -11.07 -4.91
CA GLY A 206 16.30 -11.70 -5.83
C GLY A 206 16.61 -13.17 -5.53
N ILE A 207 16.01 -13.77 -4.51
CA ILE A 207 16.10 -15.21 -4.21
C ILE A 207 14.77 -15.85 -3.79
N THR A 208 13.63 -15.18 -3.97
CA THR A 208 12.29 -15.73 -3.68
C THR A 208 12.13 -17.09 -4.35
N ARG A 209 12.53 -17.20 -5.62
CA ARG A 209 12.46 -18.44 -6.42
C ARG A 209 13.18 -19.61 -5.77
N LEU A 210 14.24 -19.37 -5.01
CA LEU A 210 15.09 -20.40 -4.42
C LEU A 210 14.55 -20.82 -3.04
N ASN A 211 14.19 -19.84 -2.21
CA ASN A 211 13.67 -20.08 -0.86
C ASN A 211 12.31 -20.80 -0.91
N VAL A 212 11.42 -20.41 -1.83
CA VAL A 212 10.14 -21.08 -2.06
C VAL A 212 10.36 -22.50 -2.62
N TYR A 213 11.32 -22.68 -3.54
CA TYR A 213 11.64 -24.00 -4.10
C TYR A 213 12.14 -24.98 -3.03
N MET A 214 12.91 -24.50 -2.05
CA MET A 214 13.35 -25.27 -0.88
C MET A 214 12.19 -25.74 0.01
N GLY A 215 11.03 -25.09 -0.04
CA GLY A 215 9.80 -25.54 0.62
C GLY A 215 9.18 -24.55 1.61
N LEU A 216 9.66 -23.31 1.66
CA LEU A 216 9.14 -22.28 2.56
C LEU A 216 7.79 -21.70 2.09
N ALA A 217 6.73 -22.50 2.21
CA ALA A 217 5.35 -22.08 1.94
C ALA A 217 4.33 -22.88 2.77
N GLY A 218 3.17 -22.28 3.07
CA GLY A 218 2.05 -22.93 3.74
C GLY A 218 0.73 -22.16 3.58
N PHE A 219 -0.39 -22.82 3.86
CA PHE A 219 -1.70 -22.16 3.77
C PHE A 219 -2.01 -21.30 4.99
N TYR A 220 -2.78 -20.23 4.76
CA TYR A 220 -3.44 -19.46 5.81
C TYR A 220 -4.93 -19.35 5.48
N MET A 221 -5.77 -20.03 6.23
CA MET A 221 -7.21 -20.04 6.00
C MET A 221 -7.88 -19.00 6.90
N LEU A 222 -8.44 -17.96 6.31
CA LEU A 222 -9.26 -17.00 7.02
C LEU A 222 -10.72 -17.48 7.02
N ARG A 223 -11.23 -17.79 8.21
CA ARG A 223 -12.58 -18.32 8.42
C ARG A 223 -13.52 -17.25 8.95
N ASP A 224 -14.78 -17.32 8.56
CA ASP A 224 -15.85 -16.52 9.14
C ASP A 224 -17.08 -17.40 9.36
N PRO A 225 -17.16 -18.11 10.50
CA PRO A 225 -18.25 -19.02 10.79
C PRO A 225 -19.64 -18.36 10.71
N ALA A 226 -19.73 -17.04 10.94
CA ALA A 226 -21.00 -16.32 10.93
C ALA A 226 -21.59 -16.23 9.51
N THR A 227 -20.74 -16.10 8.49
CA THR A 227 -21.16 -16.04 7.08
C THR A 227 -21.14 -17.42 6.42
N GLU A 228 -20.12 -18.23 6.70
CA GLU A 228 -19.88 -19.52 6.04
C GLU A 228 -20.87 -20.62 6.42
N THR A 229 -21.46 -20.60 7.63
CA THR A 229 -22.39 -21.66 8.08
C THR A 229 -23.59 -21.80 7.15
N SER A 230 -24.07 -20.69 6.58
CA SER A 230 -25.24 -20.66 5.70
C SER A 230 -24.97 -21.19 4.29
N LEU A 231 -23.70 -21.26 3.89
CA LEU A 231 -23.29 -21.69 2.55
C LEU A 231 -23.38 -23.21 2.34
N ASN A 232 -23.41 -23.96 3.45
CA ASN A 232 -23.52 -25.42 3.47
C ASN A 232 -22.49 -26.07 2.53
N LEU A 233 -21.22 -25.75 2.73
CA LEU A 233 -20.10 -26.25 1.93
C LEU A 233 -19.54 -27.55 2.54
N PRO A 234 -18.94 -28.45 1.73
CA PRO A 234 -18.16 -29.56 2.26
C PRO A 234 -17.06 -29.04 3.20
N SER A 235 -16.95 -29.65 4.38
CA SER A 235 -16.08 -29.20 5.47
C SER A 235 -15.44 -30.39 6.20
N GLY A 236 -14.55 -30.12 7.17
CA GLY A 236 -13.92 -31.18 7.97
C GLY A 236 -13.01 -32.07 7.13
N ASP A 237 -13.33 -33.37 7.06
CA ASP A 237 -12.56 -34.36 6.28
C ASP A 237 -12.84 -34.28 4.78
N GLN A 238 -13.89 -33.55 4.37
CA GLN A 238 -14.24 -33.29 2.98
C GLN A 238 -13.68 -31.97 2.45
N GLU A 239 -13.06 -31.14 3.29
CA GLU A 239 -12.26 -29.99 2.84
C GLU A 239 -10.78 -30.36 2.83
N ILE A 240 -10.16 -30.24 1.66
CA ILE A 240 -8.79 -30.67 1.38
C ILE A 240 -8.02 -29.54 0.73
N GLU A 241 -6.92 -29.12 1.35
CA GLU A 241 -5.94 -28.25 0.73
C GLU A 241 -5.13 -28.99 -0.34
N ILE A 242 -4.89 -28.35 -1.48
CA ILE A 242 -4.06 -28.87 -2.56
C ILE A 242 -3.11 -27.77 -3.04
N VAL A 243 -1.83 -27.88 -2.69
CA VAL A 243 -0.76 -27.08 -3.29
C VAL A 243 -0.10 -27.86 -4.43
N LEU A 244 -0.03 -27.24 -5.61
CA LEU A 244 0.56 -27.77 -6.82
C LEU A 244 1.98 -27.22 -6.98
N GLN A 245 2.97 -28.11 -7.12
CA GLN A 245 4.38 -27.72 -7.27
C GLN A 245 5.12 -28.70 -8.16
N ASP A 246 5.91 -28.20 -9.08
CA ASP A 246 6.84 -29.01 -9.88
C ASP A 246 8.26 -28.94 -9.32
N ARG A 247 8.97 -30.06 -9.40
CA ARG A 247 10.34 -30.23 -8.88
C ARG A 247 11.19 -31.02 -9.86
N MET A 248 12.50 -30.96 -9.68
CA MET A 248 13.45 -31.94 -10.20
C MET A 248 14.26 -32.50 -9.03
N LEU A 249 14.65 -33.78 -9.13
CA LEU A 249 15.45 -34.46 -8.11
C LEU A 249 16.70 -35.09 -8.72
N ASN A 250 17.72 -35.27 -7.88
CA ASN A 250 18.82 -36.17 -8.15
C ASN A 250 18.47 -37.61 -7.73
N THR A 251 19.23 -38.58 -8.23
CA THR A 251 19.06 -40.02 -7.89
C THR A 251 19.28 -40.35 -6.42
N ASP A 252 19.94 -39.46 -5.65
CA ASP A 252 20.08 -39.57 -4.20
C ASP A 252 18.89 -38.96 -3.42
N GLY A 253 17.90 -38.39 -4.13
CA GLY A 253 16.72 -37.76 -3.56
C GLY A 253 16.89 -36.27 -3.24
N SER A 254 18.06 -35.67 -3.42
CA SER A 254 18.25 -34.22 -3.24
C SER A 254 17.54 -33.39 -4.32
N LEU A 255 17.11 -32.17 -3.97
CA LEU A 255 16.56 -31.23 -4.93
C LEU A 255 17.58 -30.87 -6.02
N LEU A 256 17.11 -30.80 -7.25
CA LEU A 256 17.85 -30.26 -8.38
C LEU A 256 17.17 -28.96 -8.83
N PHE A 257 17.93 -27.87 -8.91
CA PHE A 257 17.53 -26.61 -9.53
C PHE A 257 18.62 -26.27 -10.55
N PRO A 258 18.41 -26.58 -11.85
CA PRO A 258 19.46 -26.46 -12.85
C PRO A 258 19.99 -25.02 -12.96
N SER A 259 21.31 -24.87 -12.93
CA SER A 259 22.00 -23.60 -13.21
C SER A 259 22.38 -23.55 -14.68
N GLU A 260 21.38 -23.61 -15.57
CA GLU A 260 21.57 -23.57 -17.04
C GLU A 260 21.10 -22.18 -17.55
N PRO A 261 21.86 -21.11 -17.32
CA PRO A 261 21.46 -19.76 -17.68
C PRO A 261 21.35 -19.61 -19.21
N THR A 262 20.36 -18.83 -19.65
CA THR A 262 20.20 -18.43 -21.06
C THR A 262 21.31 -17.48 -21.50
N ASN A 263 21.76 -16.61 -20.59
CA ASN A 263 22.78 -15.59 -20.84
C ASN A 263 23.94 -15.66 -19.79
N PRO A 264 24.77 -16.72 -19.80
CA PRO A 264 25.76 -17.02 -18.74
C PRO A 264 26.81 -15.95 -18.48
N THR A 265 27.08 -15.06 -19.44
CA THR A 265 28.05 -13.97 -19.28
C THR A 265 27.49 -12.76 -18.53
N VAL A 266 26.16 -12.64 -18.49
CA VAL A 266 25.43 -11.59 -17.76
C VAL A 266 24.96 -12.14 -16.43
N HIS A 267 24.23 -13.26 -16.49
CA HIS A 267 23.70 -13.98 -15.35
C HIS A 267 24.27 -15.40 -15.32
N PRO A 268 25.28 -15.69 -14.49
CA PRO A 268 25.95 -16.99 -14.49
C PRO A 268 25.08 -18.17 -14.02
N LYS A 269 23.95 -17.91 -13.35
CA LYS A 269 23.14 -18.93 -12.68
C LYS A 269 21.63 -18.76 -12.88
N TRP A 270 21.13 -17.55 -13.11
CA TRP A 270 19.71 -17.28 -13.34
C TRP A 270 19.26 -17.67 -14.75
N GLY A 271 18.06 -18.21 -14.85
CA GLY A 271 17.31 -18.41 -16.09
C GLY A 271 15.91 -17.81 -15.96
N PRO A 272 15.24 -17.53 -17.09
CA PRO A 272 13.98 -16.78 -17.08
C PRO A 272 12.83 -17.56 -16.44
N GLU A 273 12.79 -18.90 -16.54
CA GLU A 273 11.78 -19.72 -15.86
C GLU A 273 12.32 -21.09 -15.43
N PHE A 274 11.79 -21.61 -14.32
CA PHE A 274 11.95 -23.00 -13.94
C PHE A 274 10.70 -23.85 -14.28
N PHE A 275 10.92 -24.94 -15.03
CA PHE A 275 9.93 -25.99 -15.29
C PHE A 275 10.45 -27.36 -14.84
N GLY A 276 9.89 -27.90 -13.75
CA GLY A 276 10.21 -29.21 -13.20
C GLY A 276 9.54 -30.37 -13.96
N ASP A 277 10.10 -31.58 -13.83
CA ASP A 277 9.63 -32.81 -14.48
C ASP A 277 9.06 -33.86 -13.51
N ILE A 278 8.89 -33.47 -12.25
CA ILE A 278 8.24 -34.26 -11.20
C ILE A 278 7.12 -33.43 -10.59
N MET A 279 5.88 -33.93 -10.68
CA MET A 279 4.73 -33.31 -10.02
C MET A 279 4.70 -33.66 -8.54
N VAL A 280 4.65 -32.64 -7.69
CA VAL A 280 4.52 -32.72 -6.24
C VAL A 280 3.22 -32.05 -5.80
N VAL A 281 2.40 -32.79 -5.05
CA VAL A 281 1.14 -32.28 -4.49
C VAL A 281 1.18 -32.48 -2.97
N ASN A 282 1.03 -31.39 -2.22
CA ASN A 282 1.21 -31.37 -0.76
C ASN A 282 2.51 -32.06 -0.29
N GLY A 283 3.63 -31.87 -1.01
CA GLY A 283 4.91 -32.45 -0.63
C GLY A 283 5.05 -33.95 -0.91
N VAL A 284 4.18 -34.54 -1.72
CA VAL A 284 4.28 -35.93 -2.19
C VAL A 284 4.24 -36.00 -3.72
N ILE A 285 5.09 -36.84 -4.30
CA ILE A 285 5.18 -37.06 -5.75
C ILE A 285 4.00 -37.89 -6.25
N TRP A 286 3.27 -37.40 -7.26
CA TRP A 286 2.11 -38.05 -7.89
C TRP A 286 1.23 -38.86 -6.93
N PRO A 287 0.60 -38.23 -5.91
CA PRO A 287 -0.13 -38.97 -4.89
C PRO A 287 -1.46 -39.54 -5.40
N HIS A 288 -2.11 -40.32 -4.54
CA HIS A 288 -3.53 -40.66 -4.68
C HIS A 288 -4.37 -40.12 -3.52
N LYS A 289 -5.65 -39.84 -3.75
CA LYS A 289 -6.62 -39.47 -2.72
C LYS A 289 -7.82 -40.42 -2.77
N GLU A 290 -8.02 -41.15 -1.69
CA GLU A 290 -9.28 -41.87 -1.48
C GLU A 290 -10.39 -40.88 -1.11
N VAL A 291 -11.51 -41.01 -1.80
CA VAL A 291 -12.71 -40.17 -1.64
C VAL A 291 -13.94 -41.04 -1.48
N GLU A 292 -14.84 -40.61 -0.61
CA GLU A 292 -16.19 -41.18 -0.52
C GLU A 292 -17.04 -40.74 -1.71
N ARG A 293 -18.12 -41.47 -1.95
CA ARG A 293 -19.13 -41.11 -2.96
C ARG A 293 -20.05 -39.99 -2.46
N ARG A 294 -19.52 -38.77 -2.48
CA ARG A 294 -20.13 -37.50 -2.00
C ARG A 294 -19.40 -36.28 -2.58
N LYS A 295 -19.82 -35.06 -2.21
CA LYS A 295 -19.08 -33.82 -2.54
C LYS A 295 -17.86 -33.61 -1.66
N TYR A 296 -16.77 -33.14 -2.27
CA TYR A 296 -15.54 -32.68 -1.61
C TYR A 296 -15.22 -31.25 -2.05
N ARG A 297 -14.66 -30.46 -1.13
CA ARG A 297 -14.15 -29.11 -1.36
C ARG A 297 -12.62 -29.15 -1.41
N PHE A 298 -12.04 -28.65 -2.48
CA PHE A 298 -10.61 -28.56 -2.73
C PHE A 298 -10.18 -27.10 -2.77
N ARG A 299 -9.17 -26.76 -1.96
CA ARG A 299 -8.52 -25.44 -1.97
C ARG A 299 -7.25 -25.55 -2.80
N PHE A 300 -7.33 -25.26 -4.09
CA PHE A 300 -6.18 -25.28 -4.97
C PHE A 300 -5.33 -24.02 -4.78
N LEU A 301 -4.03 -24.20 -4.70
CA LEU A 301 -2.99 -23.17 -4.75
C LEU A 301 -1.96 -23.60 -5.79
N ASN A 302 -1.64 -22.72 -6.73
CA ASN A 302 -0.46 -22.91 -7.55
C ASN A 302 0.77 -22.31 -6.83
N GLY A 303 1.57 -23.18 -6.23
CA GLY A 303 2.81 -22.81 -5.53
C GLY A 303 4.08 -23.16 -6.33
N SER A 304 3.95 -23.33 -7.65
CA SER A 304 5.08 -23.53 -8.57
C SER A 304 5.81 -22.21 -8.82
N ASN A 305 7.09 -22.31 -9.23
CA ASN A 305 7.88 -21.14 -9.60
C ASN A 305 7.33 -20.43 -10.85
N ALA A 306 7.07 -21.17 -11.93
CA ALA A 306 6.62 -20.60 -13.21
C ALA A 306 5.45 -21.36 -13.87
N ARG A 307 5.26 -22.63 -13.52
CA ARG A 307 4.33 -23.52 -14.23
C ARG A 307 2.87 -23.11 -14.05
N PHE A 308 2.18 -22.89 -15.16
CA PHE A 308 0.72 -22.84 -15.22
C PHE A 308 0.13 -24.26 -15.24
N TYR A 309 -1.07 -24.41 -14.69
CA TYR A 309 -1.84 -25.63 -14.82
C TYR A 309 -3.17 -25.33 -15.51
N LYS A 310 -3.50 -26.14 -16.53
CA LYS A 310 -4.82 -26.18 -17.17
C LYS A 310 -5.41 -27.55 -16.87
N MET A 311 -6.17 -27.61 -15.79
CA MET A 311 -6.58 -28.84 -15.16
C MET A 311 -7.93 -29.33 -15.66
N ALA A 312 -8.11 -30.65 -15.71
CA ALA A 312 -9.38 -31.32 -16.00
C ALA A 312 -9.49 -32.62 -15.20
N LEU A 313 -10.72 -33.08 -14.96
CA LEU A 313 -11.01 -34.41 -14.41
C LEU A 313 -11.16 -35.38 -15.58
N ASP A 314 -10.36 -36.43 -15.67
CA ASP A 314 -10.40 -37.41 -16.77
C ASP A 314 -11.58 -38.41 -16.66
N TYR A 315 -12.69 -37.98 -16.08
CA TYR A 315 -13.92 -38.73 -15.96
C TYR A 315 -15.04 -38.09 -16.80
N PRO A 316 -15.72 -38.83 -17.69
CA PRO A 316 -16.70 -38.26 -18.61
C PRO A 316 -17.82 -37.46 -17.92
N GLY A 317 -17.97 -36.20 -18.32
CA GLY A 317 -19.04 -35.30 -17.84
C GLY A 317 -18.83 -34.76 -16.43
N MET A 318 -17.66 -34.99 -15.82
CA MET A 318 -17.33 -34.43 -14.52
C MET A 318 -16.80 -33.01 -14.68
N GLN A 319 -17.25 -32.11 -13.80
CA GLN A 319 -16.90 -30.69 -13.83
C GLN A 319 -16.36 -30.25 -12.47
N PHE A 320 -15.59 -29.18 -12.47
CA PHE A 320 -15.31 -28.40 -11.28
C PHE A 320 -16.48 -27.46 -11.03
N ILE A 321 -16.91 -27.34 -9.78
CA ILE A 321 -17.83 -26.29 -9.34
C ILE A 321 -17.00 -25.28 -8.55
N GLN A 322 -16.49 -24.25 -9.22
CA GLN A 322 -15.73 -23.20 -8.55
C GLN A 322 -16.68 -22.34 -7.71
N ILE A 323 -16.32 -22.13 -6.44
CA ILE A 323 -17.10 -21.38 -5.45
C ILE A 323 -16.34 -20.16 -4.92
N GLY A 324 -15.04 -20.07 -5.17
CA GLY A 324 -14.22 -18.92 -4.77
C GLY A 324 -12.93 -18.77 -5.59
N THR A 325 -12.36 -17.58 -5.51
CA THR A 325 -11.11 -17.12 -6.13
C THR A 325 -10.12 -16.70 -5.02
N ASP A 326 -9.05 -16.01 -5.39
CA ASP A 326 -8.01 -15.51 -4.48
C ASP A 326 -8.58 -14.73 -3.26
N GLY A 327 -9.53 -13.83 -3.52
CA GLY A 327 -10.10 -12.88 -2.55
C GLY A 327 -11.39 -13.34 -1.88
N GLY A 328 -11.81 -14.60 -2.07
CA GLY A 328 -12.94 -15.20 -1.36
C GLY A 328 -13.99 -15.81 -2.28
N TYR A 329 -15.22 -15.90 -1.79
CA TYR A 329 -16.33 -16.52 -2.52
C TYR A 329 -16.75 -15.71 -3.75
N LEU A 330 -17.04 -16.41 -4.85
CA LEU A 330 -17.77 -15.89 -6.01
C LEU A 330 -19.21 -15.51 -5.59
N GLU A 331 -19.95 -14.79 -6.43
CA GLU A 331 -21.38 -14.51 -6.14
C GLU A 331 -22.22 -15.80 -6.19
N HIS A 332 -21.93 -16.68 -7.13
CA HIS A 332 -22.61 -17.95 -7.37
C HIS A 332 -21.60 -19.08 -7.68
N PRO A 333 -21.94 -20.35 -7.43
CA PRO A 333 -21.13 -21.48 -7.89
C PRO A 333 -21.07 -21.53 -9.43
N VAL A 334 -19.88 -21.67 -10.01
CA VAL A 334 -19.66 -21.70 -11.46
C VAL A 334 -19.14 -23.08 -11.87
N ALA A 335 -19.86 -23.75 -12.78
CA ALA A 335 -19.44 -25.06 -13.31
C ALA A 335 -18.49 -24.87 -14.50
N ILE A 336 -17.29 -25.44 -14.42
CA ILE A 336 -16.26 -25.35 -15.46
C ILE A 336 -15.68 -26.74 -15.78
N ASP A 337 -15.42 -27.00 -17.06
CA ASP A 337 -14.79 -28.26 -17.51
C ASP A 337 -13.28 -28.24 -17.28
N THR A 338 -12.66 -27.06 -17.39
CA THR A 338 -11.22 -26.88 -17.21
C THR A 338 -10.94 -25.70 -16.28
N LEU A 339 -10.01 -25.88 -15.35
CA LEU A 339 -9.54 -24.83 -14.45
C LEU A 339 -8.11 -24.42 -14.84
N VAL A 340 -7.92 -23.18 -15.28
CA VAL A 340 -6.59 -22.57 -15.47
C VAL A 340 -6.17 -21.88 -14.18
N ILE A 341 -4.94 -22.12 -13.72
CA ILE A 341 -4.40 -21.49 -12.52
C ILE A 341 -2.91 -21.19 -12.72
N GLY A 342 -2.54 -19.91 -12.66
CA GLY A 342 -1.17 -19.42 -12.72
C GLY A 342 -0.50 -19.36 -11.34
N PRO A 343 0.83 -19.27 -11.26
CA PRO A 343 1.56 -19.09 -10.00
C PRO A 343 0.93 -18.01 -9.10
N GLY A 344 0.75 -18.31 -7.81
CA GLY A 344 0.14 -17.40 -6.81
C GLY A 344 -1.40 -17.39 -6.78
N GLU A 345 -2.08 -17.85 -7.83
CA GLU A 345 -3.54 -17.92 -7.84
C GLU A 345 -4.08 -19.05 -6.95
N ARG A 346 -5.30 -18.85 -6.43
CA ARG A 346 -6.06 -19.85 -5.67
C ARG A 346 -7.44 -20.06 -6.29
N ALA A 347 -7.91 -21.29 -6.20
CA ALA A 347 -9.27 -21.65 -6.59
C ALA A 347 -9.91 -22.54 -5.53
N ASP A 348 -11.09 -22.15 -5.08
CA ASP A 348 -11.90 -22.94 -4.15
C ASP A 348 -12.98 -23.66 -4.93
N VAL A 349 -12.95 -24.99 -4.92
CA VAL A 349 -13.66 -25.82 -5.89
C VAL A 349 -14.36 -26.98 -5.19
N VAL A 350 -15.60 -27.25 -5.57
CA VAL A 350 -16.30 -28.48 -5.22
C VAL A 350 -16.30 -29.46 -6.38
N VAL A 351 -16.06 -30.73 -6.08
CA VAL A 351 -16.17 -31.85 -7.01
C VAL A 351 -17.15 -32.88 -6.43
N ASP A 352 -18.11 -33.31 -7.23
CA ASP A 352 -19.14 -34.28 -6.82
C ASP A 352 -18.80 -35.70 -7.27
N PHE A 353 -18.42 -36.57 -6.33
CA PHE A 353 -18.10 -37.98 -6.59
C PHE A 353 -19.29 -38.92 -6.37
N SER A 354 -20.48 -38.40 -6.04
CA SER A 354 -21.63 -39.20 -5.60
C SER A 354 -22.07 -40.27 -6.59
N ASP A 355 -22.07 -39.91 -7.87
CA ASP A 355 -22.52 -40.77 -8.96
C ASP A 355 -21.39 -41.55 -9.63
N VAL A 356 -20.14 -41.36 -9.17
CA VAL A 356 -19.01 -42.17 -9.60
C VAL A 356 -19.10 -43.56 -8.94
N PRO A 357 -19.01 -44.67 -9.70
CA PRO A 357 -19.07 -46.01 -9.14
C PRO A 357 -17.98 -46.32 -8.10
N ASP A 358 -18.33 -47.16 -7.12
CA ASP A 358 -17.34 -47.67 -6.15
C ASP A 358 -16.23 -48.45 -6.87
N GLY A 359 -14.97 -48.19 -6.48
CA GLY A 359 -13.80 -48.81 -7.07
C GLY A 359 -13.27 -48.14 -8.34
N THR A 360 -13.90 -47.05 -8.81
CA THR A 360 -13.38 -46.25 -9.93
C THR A 360 -12.15 -45.44 -9.50
N ASN A 361 -11.12 -45.46 -10.34
CA ASN A 361 -9.94 -44.60 -10.22
C ASN A 361 -9.83 -43.74 -11.47
N PHE A 362 -9.52 -42.47 -11.31
CA PHE A 362 -9.38 -41.51 -12.39
C PHE A 362 -8.45 -40.36 -11.93
N LEU A 363 -7.91 -39.58 -12.85
CA LEU A 363 -6.90 -38.54 -12.65
C LEU A 363 -7.48 -37.12 -12.71
N LEU A 364 -6.86 -36.25 -11.91
CA LEU A 364 -6.73 -34.84 -12.22
C LEU A 364 -5.55 -34.69 -13.19
N THR A 365 -5.79 -34.14 -14.38
CA THR A 365 -4.78 -34.01 -15.44
C THR A 365 -4.37 -32.57 -15.67
N ASN A 366 -3.24 -32.33 -16.33
CA ASN A 366 -2.78 -31.02 -16.79
C ASN A 366 -2.53 -31.04 -18.31
N VAL A 367 -2.90 -29.97 -19.00
CA VAL A 367 -2.59 -29.79 -20.44
C VAL A 367 -2.01 -28.41 -20.77
N ALA A 368 -1.61 -27.63 -19.76
CA ALA A 368 -0.96 -26.34 -19.98
C ALA A 368 0.39 -26.52 -20.69
N ARG A 369 0.67 -25.63 -21.64
CA ARG A 369 1.96 -25.54 -22.33
C ARG A 369 2.92 -24.67 -21.50
N SER A 370 4.22 -24.91 -21.66
CA SER A 370 5.28 -24.19 -20.95
C SER A 370 6.34 -23.66 -21.93
N PRO A 371 6.63 -22.35 -21.95
CA PRO A 371 5.90 -21.27 -21.30
C PRO A 371 4.42 -21.15 -21.74
N TYR A 372 3.57 -20.56 -20.90
CA TYR A 372 2.13 -20.43 -21.16
C TYR A 372 1.83 -19.12 -21.91
N PRO A 373 0.92 -19.08 -22.90
CA PRO A 373 -0.01 -20.14 -23.34
C PRO A 373 0.51 -21.02 -24.49
N ASP A 374 1.52 -20.57 -25.24
CA ASP A 374 1.81 -21.09 -26.58
C ASP A 374 3.14 -21.86 -26.71
N GLY A 375 3.88 -22.04 -25.62
CA GLY A 375 5.17 -22.73 -25.55
C GLY A 375 5.10 -24.23 -25.85
N ASP A 376 6.07 -25.00 -25.37
CA ASP A 376 6.13 -26.41 -25.68
C ASP A 376 4.98 -27.21 -25.04
N PRO A 377 4.49 -28.29 -25.69
CA PRO A 377 3.54 -29.19 -25.08
C PRO A 377 4.07 -29.74 -23.75
N ILE A 378 3.16 -30.04 -22.83
CA ILE A 378 3.50 -30.55 -21.51
C ILE A 378 4.42 -31.78 -21.59
N GLU A 379 5.40 -31.81 -20.70
CA GLU A 379 6.41 -32.85 -20.65
C GLU A 379 5.81 -34.19 -20.18
N PRO A 380 6.32 -35.35 -20.67
CA PRO A 380 5.80 -36.65 -20.28
C PRO A 380 5.73 -36.84 -18.76
N GLY A 381 4.54 -37.13 -18.27
CA GLY A 381 4.27 -37.39 -16.87
C GLY A 381 3.86 -36.18 -16.03
N MET A 382 4.06 -34.96 -16.54
CA MET A 382 3.51 -33.73 -15.95
C MET A 382 2.05 -33.51 -16.33
N ASP A 383 1.52 -34.29 -17.29
CA ASP A 383 0.11 -34.35 -17.67
C ASP A 383 -0.79 -35.01 -16.63
N GLU A 384 -0.20 -35.65 -15.61
CA GLU A 384 -0.92 -36.32 -14.53
C GLU A 384 -0.58 -35.68 -13.17
N ILE A 385 -1.60 -35.21 -12.43
CA ILE A 385 -1.43 -34.49 -11.16
C ILE A 385 -1.66 -35.39 -9.94
N LEU A 386 -2.88 -35.91 -9.82
CA LEU A 386 -3.40 -36.60 -8.64
C LEU A 386 -4.38 -37.68 -9.08
N GLN A 387 -4.30 -38.89 -8.51
CA GLN A 387 -5.30 -39.92 -8.74
C GLN A 387 -6.39 -39.89 -7.66
N PHE A 388 -7.65 -39.75 -8.05
CA PHE A 388 -8.78 -40.01 -7.16
C PHE A 388 -9.14 -41.49 -7.17
N ARG A 389 -9.46 -42.03 -5.98
CA ARG A 389 -9.93 -43.40 -5.78
C ARG A 389 -11.27 -43.38 -5.06
N VAL A 390 -12.35 -43.63 -5.78
CA VAL A 390 -13.70 -43.57 -5.23
C VAL A 390 -14.01 -44.86 -4.48
N LYS A 391 -14.41 -44.73 -3.20
CA LYS A 391 -14.64 -45.86 -2.29
C LYS A 391 -15.97 -45.78 -1.55
N GLY A 392 -16.56 -46.94 -1.33
CA GLY A 392 -17.67 -47.15 -0.41
C GLY A 392 -19.06 -46.95 -1.02
N ALA A 393 -20.06 -46.91 -0.14
CA ALA A 393 -21.44 -46.64 -0.53
C ALA A 393 -21.66 -45.14 -0.79
N LYS A 394 -22.61 -44.81 -1.68
CA LYS A 394 -23.10 -43.43 -1.83
C LYS A 394 -23.61 -42.92 -0.48
N VAL A 395 -23.12 -41.75 -0.07
CA VAL A 395 -23.56 -41.08 1.15
C VAL A 395 -24.98 -40.54 0.93
N SER A 396 -25.79 -40.49 1.98
CA SER A 396 -27.18 -40.02 1.85
C SER A 396 -27.21 -38.52 1.51
N ASP A 397 -28.20 -38.08 0.73
CA ASP A 397 -28.37 -36.65 0.40
C ASP A 397 -28.60 -35.76 1.64
N PHE A 398 -28.96 -36.36 2.78
CA PHE A 398 -29.07 -35.66 4.05
C PHE A 398 -27.69 -35.34 4.65
N ASP A 399 -26.72 -36.23 4.46
CA ASP A 399 -25.36 -36.10 4.97
C ASP A 399 -24.39 -35.45 3.95
N ASP A 400 -24.83 -35.29 2.70
CA ASP A 400 -24.07 -34.65 1.61
C ASP A 400 -24.60 -33.22 1.34
N PRO A 401 -23.81 -32.17 1.60
CA PRO A 401 -24.37 -30.82 1.73
C PRO A 401 -24.78 -30.23 0.38
N ASN A 402 -25.99 -29.68 0.29
CA ASN A 402 -26.41 -28.86 -0.85
C ASN A 402 -25.82 -27.45 -0.74
N ILE A 403 -24.93 -27.10 -1.67
CA ILE A 403 -24.27 -25.79 -1.75
C ILE A 403 -25.32 -24.70 -1.98
N ALA A 404 -25.20 -23.58 -1.28
CA ALA A 404 -26.05 -22.42 -1.50
C ALA A 404 -25.91 -21.88 -2.94
N SER A 405 -27.01 -21.46 -3.55
CA SER A 405 -26.98 -20.87 -4.90
C SER A 405 -26.35 -19.47 -4.92
N THR A 406 -26.36 -18.77 -3.79
CA THR A 406 -25.72 -17.46 -3.61
C THR A 406 -24.70 -17.61 -2.50
N LEU A 407 -23.44 -17.29 -2.79
CA LEU A 407 -22.31 -17.46 -1.89
C LEU A 407 -21.81 -16.13 -1.32
N ASN A 408 -21.95 -15.07 -2.09
CA ASN A 408 -21.47 -13.73 -1.73
C ASN A 408 -22.36 -12.65 -2.36
N VAL A 409 -22.14 -11.39 -1.96
CA VAL A 409 -22.62 -10.21 -2.68
C VAL A 409 -21.40 -9.37 -3.02
N ILE A 410 -21.04 -9.34 -4.29
CA ILE A 410 -19.85 -8.62 -4.76
C ILE A 410 -20.30 -7.29 -5.38
N PRO A 411 -19.90 -6.14 -4.81
CA PRO A 411 -20.24 -4.86 -5.42
C PRO A 411 -19.44 -4.65 -6.71
N GLU A 412 -20.06 -4.15 -7.76
CA GLU A 412 -19.34 -3.71 -8.96
C GLU A 412 -18.58 -2.41 -8.67
N LEU A 413 -17.24 -2.44 -8.79
CA LEU A 413 -16.43 -1.24 -8.68
C LEU A 413 -16.57 -0.41 -9.96
N THR A 414 -17.30 0.70 -9.86
CA THR A 414 -17.58 1.60 -10.99
C THR A 414 -16.89 2.95 -10.81
N ASN A 415 -16.76 3.69 -11.92
CA ASN A 415 -16.18 5.04 -11.97
C ASN A 415 -14.73 5.11 -11.42
N PRO A 416 -13.78 4.36 -12.02
CA PRO A 416 -12.38 4.52 -11.67
C PRO A 416 -11.97 5.98 -11.88
N THR A 417 -11.41 6.57 -10.84
CA THR A 417 -10.99 7.96 -10.77
C THR A 417 -9.59 8.20 -11.36
N VAL A 418 -8.81 7.13 -11.54
CA VAL A 418 -7.51 7.15 -12.22
C VAL A 418 -7.46 6.00 -13.21
N ARG A 419 -6.90 6.26 -14.40
CA ARG A 419 -6.55 5.26 -15.40
C ARG A 419 -5.03 5.17 -15.48
N ARG A 420 -4.48 4.03 -15.06
CA ARG A 420 -3.04 3.79 -15.01
C ARG A 420 -2.65 2.81 -16.12
N GLN A 421 -2.00 3.32 -17.14
CA GLN A 421 -1.45 2.49 -18.22
C GLN A 421 -0.04 2.04 -17.86
N LEU A 422 0.18 0.73 -17.89
CA LEU A 422 1.43 0.06 -17.52
C LEU A 422 1.80 -0.91 -18.63
N THR A 423 3.08 -1.00 -18.98
CA THR A 423 3.53 -1.90 -20.07
C THR A 423 4.52 -2.94 -19.55
N LEU A 424 4.26 -4.22 -19.83
CA LEU A 424 5.19 -5.31 -19.54
C LEU A 424 6.17 -5.43 -20.71
N VAL A 425 7.47 -5.32 -20.42
CA VAL A 425 8.55 -5.35 -21.42
C VAL A 425 9.73 -6.17 -20.94
N GLU A 426 10.53 -6.63 -21.88
CA GLU A 426 11.73 -7.44 -21.63
C GLU A 426 12.95 -6.76 -22.27
N GLU A 427 14.09 -6.90 -21.62
CA GLU A 427 15.38 -6.64 -22.24
C GLU A 427 15.93 -7.93 -22.83
N GLU A 428 16.09 -7.96 -24.16
CA GLU A 428 16.50 -9.15 -24.88
C GLU A 428 18.03 -9.27 -25.04
N GLY A 429 18.53 -10.48 -24.82
CA GLY A 429 19.93 -10.87 -25.06
C GLY A 429 20.06 -11.93 -26.15
N PRO A 430 21.29 -12.31 -26.53
CA PRO A 430 21.51 -13.34 -27.56
C PRO A 430 20.91 -14.71 -27.24
N GLY A 431 20.73 -15.04 -25.95
CA GLY A 431 20.17 -16.30 -25.47
C GLY A 431 18.70 -16.24 -25.05
N GLY A 432 18.03 -15.08 -25.23
CA GLY A 432 16.70 -14.79 -24.68
C GLY A 432 16.76 -13.65 -23.65
N PRO A 433 15.73 -13.48 -22.80
CA PRO A 433 15.64 -12.38 -21.86
C PRO A 433 16.85 -12.26 -20.93
N LEU A 434 17.30 -11.01 -20.72
CA LEU A 434 18.28 -10.62 -19.70
C LEU A 434 17.58 -10.19 -18.42
N ALA A 435 16.44 -9.50 -18.53
CA ALA A 435 15.59 -9.09 -17.41
C ALA A 435 14.21 -8.71 -17.94
N MET A 436 13.22 -8.71 -17.05
CA MET A 436 11.83 -8.35 -17.35
C MET A 436 11.39 -7.21 -16.43
N PHE A 437 10.61 -6.27 -16.97
CA PHE A 437 10.30 -5.02 -16.29
C PHE A 437 8.81 -4.72 -16.29
N LEU A 438 8.37 -4.17 -15.16
CA LEU A 438 7.07 -3.53 -15.03
C LEU A 438 7.20 -2.05 -15.41
N ASP A 439 6.45 -1.64 -16.43
CA ASP A 439 6.51 -0.30 -17.01
C ASP A 439 7.94 0.14 -17.37
N GLY A 440 8.79 -0.78 -17.84
CA GLY A 440 10.17 -0.50 -18.25
C GLY A 440 11.12 -0.06 -17.13
N LYS A 441 10.75 -0.25 -15.86
CA LYS A 441 11.54 0.19 -14.68
C LYS A 441 12.11 -0.98 -13.90
N LYS A 442 13.28 -0.74 -13.28
CA LYS A 442 13.89 -1.64 -12.29
C LYS A 442 13.22 -1.51 -10.93
N TRP A 443 13.43 -2.49 -10.05
CA TRP A 443 13.04 -2.42 -8.63
C TRP A 443 13.51 -1.10 -7.97
N GLY A 444 14.79 -0.74 -8.15
CA GLY A 444 15.39 0.44 -7.52
C GLY A 444 15.04 1.80 -8.13
N ALA A 445 14.25 1.84 -9.21
CA ALA A 445 13.83 3.09 -9.83
C ALA A 445 12.85 3.88 -8.93
N THR A 446 12.71 5.18 -9.16
CA THR A 446 11.78 6.03 -8.40
C THR A 446 10.36 5.45 -8.40
N ILE A 447 9.71 5.36 -7.24
CA ILE A 447 8.33 4.84 -7.10
C ILE A 447 7.38 5.68 -7.97
N SER A 448 6.62 5.03 -8.85
CA SER A 448 5.65 5.68 -9.75
C SER A 448 4.20 5.32 -9.45
N GLU A 449 3.98 4.17 -8.81
CA GLU A 449 2.65 3.74 -8.41
C GLU A 449 2.37 4.34 -7.02
N LEU A 450 1.70 5.50 -7.03
CA LEU A 450 1.33 6.26 -5.84
C LEU A 450 -0.21 6.33 -5.69
N PRO A 451 -0.90 5.19 -5.53
CA PRO A 451 -2.35 5.18 -5.41
C PRO A 451 -2.82 5.91 -4.16
N ILE A 452 -3.95 6.61 -4.27
CA ILE A 452 -4.53 7.35 -3.15
C ILE A 452 -5.44 6.45 -2.34
N LEU A 453 -5.26 6.46 -1.02
CA LEU A 453 -6.12 5.76 -0.07
C LEU A 453 -7.60 6.13 -0.31
N GLY A 454 -8.45 5.12 -0.50
CA GLY A 454 -9.87 5.26 -0.82
C GLY A 454 -10.20 5.42 -2.30
N ALA A 455 -9.22 5.72 -3.16
CA ALA A 455 -9.45 5.85 -4.58
C ALA A 455 -9.71 4.49 -5.24
N THR A 456 -10.48 4.54 -6.33
CA THR A 456 -10.64 3.42 -7.24
C THR A 456 -9.88 3.75 -8.52
N GLU A 457 -8.94 2.89 -8.92
CA GLU A 457 -8.17 3.02 -10.15
C GLU A 457 -8.55 1.90 -11.12
N ILE A 458 -8.42 2.15 -12.42
CA ILE A 458 -8.34 1.09 -13.43
C ILE A 458 -6.90 0.99 -13.91
N TRP A 459 -6.31 -0.19 -13.78
CA TRP A 459 -4.98 -0.48 -14.28
C TRP A 459 -5.11 -1.18 -15.62
N GLU A 460 -4.48 -0.62 -16.65
CA GLU A 460 -4.41 -1.15 -18.01
C GLU A 460 -3.01 -1.68 -18.25
N VAL A 461 -2.87 -3.00 -18.11
CA VAL A 461 -1.58 -3.69 -18.23
C VAL A 461 -1.46 -4.23 -19.65
N VAL A 462 -0.63 -3.59 -20.47
CA VAL A 462 -0.32 -4.01 -21.84
C VAL A 462 0.82 -5.02 -21.79
N ASN A 463 0.58 -6.24 -22.23
CA ASN A 463 1.63 -7.26 -22.28
C ASN A 463 2.27 -7.33 -23.67
N LEU A 464 3.51 -6.85 -23.78
CA LEU A 464 4.30 -6.92 -25.01
C LEU A 464 5.26 -8.11 -25.05
N THR A 465 5.26 -8.98 -24.05
CA THR A 465 6.10 -10.17 -24.03
C THR A 465 5.42 -11.31 -24.77
N VAL A 466 6.12 -12.44 -24.89
CA VAL A 466 5.57 -13.67 -25.50
C VAL A 466 4.85 -14.57 -24.50
N ASP A 467 5.07 -14.36 -23.20
CA ASP A 467 4.52 -15.16 -22.11
C ASP A 467 3.35 -14.50 -21.38
N ALA A 468 2.52 -15.33 -20.74
CA ALA A 468 1.52 -14.85 -19.81
C ALA A 468 2.14 -14.55 -18.45
N HIS A 469 1.77 -13.40 -17.85
CA HIS A 469 2.27 -13.00 -16.53
C HIS A 469 1.14 -12.99 -15.50
N PRO A 470 1.20 -13.79 -14.43
CA PRO A 470 0.27 -13.69 -13.30
C PRO A 470 0.67 -12.48 -12.44
N ILE A 471 0.05 -11.32 -12.68
CA ILE A 471 0.39 -10.09 -11.95
C ILE A 471 -0.32 -10.07 -10.60
N HIS A 472 0.46 -9.93 -9.53
CA HIS A 472 0.03 -9.85 -8.14
C HIS A 472 0.20 -8.43 -7.59
N LEU A 473 -0.79 -7.94 -6.83
CA LEU A 473 -0.70 -6.72 -6.03
C LEU A 473 -0.85 -7.09 -4.54
N HIS A 474 0.07 -6.61 -3.70
CA HIS A 474 -0.04 -6.71 -2.24
C HIS A 474 -1.15 -5.78 -1.69
N LEU A 475 -1.49 -5.92 -0.40
CA LEU A 475 -2.52 -5.18 0.37
C LEU A 475 -3.97 -5.34 -0.08
N THR A 476 -4.23 -5.14 -1.37
CA THR A 476 -5.59 -4.97 -1.91
C THR A 476 -6.02 -6.18 -2.73
N GLN A 477 -7.33 -6.33 -2.86
CA GLN A 477 -7.96 -7.22 -3.82
C GLN A 477 -8.62 -6.36 -4.90
N PHE A 478 -8.70 -6.86 -6.12
CA PHE A 478 -9.21 -6.16 -7.28
C PHE A 478 -10.21 -6.99 -8.06
N GLN A 479 -10.96 -6.33 -8.94
CA GLN A 479 -11.89 -6.97 -9.86
C GLN A 479 -11.27 -7.01 -11.25
N PRO A 480 -11.13 -8.18 -11.88
CA PRO A 480 -10.93 -8.26 -13.32
C PRO A 480 -12.05 -7.50 -14.03
N HIS A 481 -11.69 -6.68 -15.02
CA HIS A 481 -12.66 -5.90 -15.80
C HIS A 481 -12.75 -6.37 -17.24
N SER A 482 -11.63 -6.55 -17.93
CA SER A 482 -11.65 -7.01 -19.31
C SER A 482 -10.28 -7.41 -19.82
N ARG A 483 -10.24 -8.23 -20.86
CA ARG A 483 -9.06 -8.38 -21.74
C ARG A 483 -9.40 -7.90 -23.15
N GLN A 484 -8.42 -7.38 -23.88
CA GLN A 484 -8.63 -6.94 -25.25
C GLN A 484 -7.34 -7.11 -26.05
N ASP A 485 -7.44 -7.63 -27.27
CA ASP A 485 -6.30 -7.77 -28.15
C ASP A 485 -5.72 -6.39 -28.52
N VAL A 486 -4.41 -6.34 -28.70
CA VAL A 486 -3.65 -5.15 -29.09
C VAL A 486 -2.82 -5.48 -30.33
N ASP A 487 -2.69 -4.54 -31.26
CA ASP A 487 -1.62 -4.55 -32.27
C ASP A 487 -0.27 -4.35 -31.56
N ALA A 488 0.21 -5.45 -30.97
CA ALA A 488 1.38 -5.44 -30.09
C ALA A 488 2.64 -5.02 -30.83
N ASP A 489 2.78 -5.34 -32.12
CA ASP A 489 3.93 -4.93 -32.92
C ASP A 489 3.93 -3.42 -33.17
N GLY A 490 2.78 -2.86 -33.55
CA GLY A 490 2.60 -1.42 -33.71
C GLY A 490 2.85 -0.66 -32.41
N TYR A 491 2.25 -1.12 -31.30
CA TYR A 491 2.40 -0.50 -29.99
C TYR A 491 3.85 -0.60 -29.49
N ARG A 492 4.48 -1.77 -29.62
CA ARG A 492 5.90 -1.99 -29.25
C ARG A 492 6.83 -1.05 -30.00
N ALA A 493 6.62 -0.87 -31.31
CA ALA A 493 7.44 0.03 -32.12
C ALA A 493 7.35 1.51 -31.67
N GLU A 494 6.16 2.00 -31.33
CA GLU A 494 6.01 3.36 -30.78
C GLU A 494 6.58 3.45 -29.37
N TRP A 495 6.31 2.46 -28.51
CA TRP A 495 6.77 2.44 -27.13
C TRP A 495 8.31 2.54 -27.04
N PHE A 496 9.05 1.76 -27.85
CA PHE A 496 10.52 1.85 -27.90
C PHE A 496 11.04 3.11 -28.62
N THR A 497 10.21 3.78 -29.43
CA THR A 497 10.54 5.10 -29.99
C THR A 497 10.48 6.18 -28.91
N LEU A 498 9.47 6.11 -28.03
CA LEU A 498 9.29 7.04 -26.90
C LEU A 498 10.25 6.73 -25.74
N ASN A 499 10.63 5.47 -25.58
CA ASN A 499 11.50 4.97 -24.50
C ASN A 499 12.71 4.23 -25.11
N PRO A 500 13.66 4.96 -25.73
CA PRO A 500 14.76 4.36 -26.49
C PRO A 500 15.82 3.65 -25.64
N VAL A 501 15.74 3.80 -24.31
CA VAL A 501 16.61 3.13 -23.35
C VAL A 501 15.72 2.42 -22.34
N VAL A 502 15.91 1.10 -22.21
CA VAL A 502 15.27 0.26 -21.21
C VAL A 502 16.37 -0.49 -20.48
N PRO A 503 16.32 -0.59 -19.13
CA PRO A 503 15.33 0.06 -18.27
C PRO A 503 15.52 1.59 -18.16
N THR A 504 14.49 2.29 -17.69
CA THR A 504 14.46 3.76 -17.56
C THR A 504 13.82 4.22 -16.24
N GLU A 505 14.15 5.44 -15.79
CA GLU A 505 13.50 6.09 -14.64
C GLU A 505 12.14 6.72 -15.00
N THR A 506 11.98 7.14 -16.26
CA THR A 506 10.78 7.81 -16.76
C THR A 506 10.28 7.09 -18.00
N VAL A 507 8.98 6.79 -18.02
CA VAL A 507 8.30 6.16 -19.14
C VAL A 507 7.24 7.08 -19.71
N THR A 508 7.17 7.11 -21.04
CA THR A 508 6.06 7.69 -21.79
C THR A 508 5.35 6.56 -22.52
N ASN A 509 4.15 6.21 -22.05
CA ASN A 509 3.33 5.18 -22.70
C ASN A 509 2.61 5.79 -23.94
N PRO A 510 2.61 5.11 -25.11
CA PRO A 510 1.82 5.51 -26.26
C PRO A 510 0.33 5.61 -25.92
N ASN A 511 -0.43 6.42 -26.68
CA ASN A 511 -1.88 6.34 -26.62
C ASN A 511 -2.32 4.95 -27.04
N LEU A 512 -3.00 4.21 -26.15
CA LEU A 512 -3.41 2.82 -26.41
C LEU A 512 -4.53 2.70 -27.45
N ALA A 513 -5.41 3.70 -27.57
CA ALA A 513 -6.64 3.61 -28.36
C ALA A 513 -6.46 3.21 -29.84
N PRO A 514 -5.44 3.70 -30.58
CA PRO A 514 -5.20 3.30 -31.97
C PRO A 514 -4.77 1.84 -32.15
N TYR A 515 -4.30 1.20 -31.08
CA TYR A 515 -3.74 -0.15 -31.10
C TYR A 515 -4.72 -1.22 -30.63
N LEU A 516 -5.89 -0.85 -30.11
CA LEU A 516 -6.90 -1.82 -29.67
C LEU A 516 -7.51 -2.57 -30.86
N VAL A 517 -7.55 -3.89 -30.78
CA VAL A 517 -8.09 -4.79 -31.80
C VAL A 517 -9.33 -5.49 -31.25
N GLY A 518 -10.43 -5.40 -31.99
CA GLY A 518 -11.69 -6.04 -31.61
C GLY A 518 -12.36 -5.42 -30.36
N PRO A 519 -13.50 -5.98 -29.93
CA PRO A 519 -14.15 -5.58 -28.69
C PRO A 519 -13.35 -6.08 -27.47
N ALA A 520 -13.48 -5.38 -26.34
CA ALA A 520 -13.02 -5.92 -25.06
C ALA A 520 -13.91 -7.11 -24.63
N GLU A 521 -13.28 -8.14 -24.08
CA GLU A 521 -13.93 -9.33 -23.53
C GLU A 521 -14.01 -9.22 -22.01
N GLU A 522 -15.20 -9.47 -21.47
CA GLU A 522 -15.42 -9.57 -20.03
C GLU A 522 -14.65 -10.76 -19.43
N PRO A 523 -14.31 -10.74 -18.13
CA PRO A 523 -13.70 -11.87 -17.46
C PRO A 523 -14.63 -13.08 -17.49
N GLN A 524 -14.05 -14.28 -17.48
CA GLN A 524 -14.84 -15.51 -17.39
C GLN A 524 -15.66 -15.53 -16.09
N GLU A 525 -16.82 -16.19 -16.07
CA GLU A 525 -17.68 -16.24 -14.87
C GLU A 525 -16.93 -16.67 -13.61
N ASN A 526 -15.96 -17.58 -13.74
CA ASN A 526 -15.14 -18.07 -12.65
C ASN A 526 -13.98 -17.12 -12.24
N GLU A 527 -13.76 -16.05 -12.99
CA GLU A 527 -12.86 -14.93 -12.68
C GLU A 527 -13.61 -13.71 -12.11
N GLN A 528 -14.95 -13.67 -12.18
CA GLN A 528 -15.81 -12.57 -11.72
C GLN A 528 -15.98 -12.52 -10.19
N GLY A 529 -14.87 -12.66 -9.47
CA GLY A 529 -14.77 -12.52 -8.03
C GLY A 529 -13.78 -11.44 -7.65
N TRP A 530 -13.35 -11.50 -6.39
CA TRP A 530 -12.18 -10.75 -5.95
C TRP A 530 -10.92 -11.54 -6.23
N LYS A 531 -9.94 -10.90 -6.87
CA LYS A 531 -8.62 -11.47 -7.17
C LYS A 531 -7.52 -10.60 -6.60
N ASP A 532 -6.36 -11.20 -6.32
CA ASP A 532 -5.13 -10.46 -6.06
C ASP A 532 -4.02 -10.85 -7.03
N THR A 533 -4.20 -11.92 -7.79
CA THR A 533 -3.30 -12.35 -8.86
C THR A 533 -4.11 -12.58 -10.13
N PHE A 534 -3.73 -11.97 -11.25
CA PHE A 534 -4.48 -12.09 -12.51
C PHE A 534 -3.57 -12.26 -13.72
N VAL A 535 -3.96 -13.19 -14.59
CA VAL A 535 -3.15 -13.58 -15.74
C VAL A 535 -3.31 -12.57 -16.87
N MET A 536 -2.19 -11.92 -17.22
CA MET A 536 -2.05 -10.98 -18.32
C MET A 536 -1.50 -11.70 -19.55
N PHE A 537 -2.34 -12.00 -20.54
CA PHE A 537 -1.95 -12.76 -21.73
C PHE A 537 -1.12 -11.94 -22.72
N PRO A 538 -0.20 -12.57 -23.47
CA PRO A 538 0.64 -11.89 -24.46
C PRO A 538 -0.21 -11.26 -25.57
N GLY A 539 0.18 -10.08 -26.03
CA GLY A 539 -0.52 -9.37 -27.11
C GLY A 539 -1.87 -8.77 -26.72
N GLN A 540 -2.19 -8.72 -25.43
CA GLN A 540 -3.43 -8.15 -24.91
C GLN A 540 -3.15 -7.00 -23.95
N VAL A 541 -4.13 -6.10 -23.82
CA VAL A 541 -4.29 -5.25 -22.64
C VAL A 541 -5.28 -5.91 -21.71
N SER A 542 -4.86 -6.12 -20.47
CA SER A 542 -5.71 -6.60 -19.41
C SER A 542 -6.06 -5.45 -18.46
N ARG A 543 -7.32 -5.37 -18.07
CA ARG A 543 -7.83 -4.29 -17.21
C ARG A 543 -8.33 -4.86 -15.89
N ILE A 544 -7.85 -4.28 -14.80
CA ILE A 544 -8.32 -4.58 -13.44
C ILE A 544 -8.78 -3.29 -12.76
N VAL A 545 -9.83 -3.36 -11.96
CA VAL A 545 -10.31 -2.25 -11.13
C VAL A 545 -9.85 -2.50 -9.69
N VAL A 546 -9.00 -1.61 -9.21
CA VAL A 546 -8.35 -1.71 -7.89
C VAL A 546 -8.92 -0.62 -7.00
N ARG A 547 -9.29 -0.96 -5.77
CA ARG A 547 -9.78 0.01 -4.79
C ARG A 547 -8.91 -0.04 -3.54
N PHE A 548 -8.25 1.08 -3.23
CA PHE A 548 -7.27 1.15 -2.14
C PHE A 548 -7.94 1.41 -0.78
N GLN A 549 -8.80 0.49 -0.36
CA GLN A 549 -9.46 0.43 0.95
C GLN A 549 -9.88 -1.01 1.24
N PRO A 550 -10.31 -1.35 2.48
CA PRO A 550 -10.80 -2.69 2.79
C PRO A 550 -11.84 -3.18 1.77
N ILE A 551 -11.69 -4.41 1.32
CA ILE A 551 -12.46 -5.02 0.23
C ILE A 551 -13.97 -5.04 0.48
N ASP A 552 -14.39 -5.16 1.74
CA ASP A 552 -15.78 -5.20 2.17
C ASP A 552 -16.37 -3.81 2.45
N THR A 553 -15.61 -2.74 2.17
CA THR A 553 -16.11 -1.37 2.29
C THR A 553 -17.33 -1.16 1.37
N PRO A 554 -18.49 -0.73 1.90
CA PRO A 554 -19.68 -0.46 1.10
C PRO A 554 -19.42 0.56 -0.02
N LEU A 555 -20.10 0.40 -1.16
CA LEU A 555 -19.96 1.33 -2.27
C LEU A 555 -20.31 2.77 -1.85
N GLY A 556 -19.49 3.71 -2.32
CA GLY A 556 -19.61 5.13 -1.99
C GLY A 556 -19.19 5.51 -0.58
N THR A 557 -18.81 4.55 0.28
CA THR A 557 -18.25 4.89 1.59
C THR A 557 -16.72 4.87 1.55
N PHE A 558 -16.12 5.69 2.40
CA PHE A 558 -14.69 5.65 2.67
C PHE A 558 -14.48 5.04 4.05
N ILE A 559 -13.74 3.94 4.10
CA ILE A 559 -13.30 3.30 5.33
C ILE A 559 -11.79 3.13 5.20
N ASP A 560 -11.05 3.62 6.20
CA ASP A 560 -9.60 3.41 6.25
C ASP A 560 -9.30 1.94 6.62
N TYR A 561 -8.13 1.44 6.26
CA TYR A 561 -7.65 0.18 6.80
C TYR A 561 -7.53 0.29 8.33
N PRO A 562 -7.61 -0.83 9.08
CA PRO A 562 -7.43 -0.83 10.54
C PRO A 562 -6.00 -0.50 10.99
N PHE A 563 -5.12 -0.21 10.04
CA PHE A 563 -3.72 0.17 10.19
C PHE A 563 -3.37 1.30 9.22
N ASP A 564 -2.22 1.94 9.40
CA ASP A 564 -1.78 2.97 8.46
C ASP A 564 -1.19 2.35 7.19
N ALA A 565 -2.03 2.15 6.18
CA ALA A 565 -1.60 1.63 4.88
C ALA A 565 -0.63 2.57 4.14
N THR A 566 -0.35 3.77 4.66
CA THR A 566 0.56 4.74 4.03
C THR A 566 1.95 4.79 4.67
N ALA A 567 2.17 3.94 5.69
CA ALA A 567 3.44 3.82 6.37
C ALA A 567 4.52 3.21 5.47
N GLU A 568 5.78 3.40 5.87
CA GLU A 568 6.92 2.72 5.25
C GLU A 568 6.93 1.23 5.64
N PRO A 569 7.48 0.34 4.80
CA PRO A 569 8.12 0.62 3.50
C PRO A 569 7.17 0.77 2.31
N GLY A 570 5.85 0.67 2.51
CA GLY A 570 4.88 0.53 1.43
C GLY A 570 4.68 -0.93 1.03
N TYR A 571 4.32 -1.16 -0.23
CA TYR A 571 3.92 -2.46 -0.77
C TYR A 571 4.57 -2.71 -2.12
N VAL A 572 4.30 -3.87 -2.73
CA VAL A 572 4.81 -4.22 -4.04
C VAL A 572 3.71 -4.75 -4.96
N TRP A 573 3.97 -4.66 -6.26
CA TRP A 573 3.25 -5.39 -7.28
C TRP A 573 4.26 -6.06 -8.22
N HIS A 574 3.97 -7.28 -8.64
CA HIS A 574 4.94 -8.10 -9.36
C HIS A 574 4.31 -9.18 -10.23
N CYS A 575 5.07 -9.68 -11.19
CA CYS A 575 4.79 -10.97 -11.79
C CYS A 575 5.07 -12.07 -10.74
N HIS A 576 4.15 -13.02 -10.61
CA HIS A 576 4.29 -14.13 -9.67
C HIS A 576 4.95 -15.38 -10.31
N ILE A 577 5.50 -15.26 -11.52
CA ILE A 577 6.56 -16.17 -11.96
C ILE A 577 7.82 -15.78 -11.20
N LEU A 578 8.27 -16.62 -10.26
CA LEU A 578 9.28 -16.23 -9.27
C LEU A 578 10.65 -15.92 -9.91
N ASP A 579 10.97 -16.58 -11.02
CA ASP A 579 12.16 -16.27 -11.80
C ASP A 579 12.06 -14.88 -12.48
N HIS A 580 10.86 -14.41 -12.83
CA HIS A 580 10.60 -13.06 -13.36
C HIS A 580 10.64 -12.02 -12.23
N GLU A 581 9.99 -12.32 -11.11
CA GLU A 581 9.98 -11.49 -9.90
C GLU A 581 11.40 -11.11 -9.47
N ASP A 582 12.29 -12.11 -9.41
CA ASP A 582 13.68 -11.94 -8.98
C ASP A 582 14.56 -11.16 -9.98
N ASN A 583 14.14 -10.97 -11.24
CA ASN A 583 14.96 -10.30 -12.27
C ASN A 583 14.17 -9.65 -13.43
N GLU A 584 13.60 -8.46 -13.30
CA GLU A 584 13.40 -7.64 -12.10
C GLU A 584 11.93 -7.18 -12.12
N MET A 585 11.00 -8.12 -12.40
CA MET A 585 9.60 -7.86 -12.73
C MET A 585 8.75 -7.63 -11.48
N MET A 586 9.28 -6.80 -10.58
CA MET A 586 8.70 -6.39 -9.33
C MET A 586 8.96 -4.90 -9.10
N ARG A 587 7.93 -4.18 -8.65
CA ARG A 587 8.01 -2.75 -8.38
C ARG A 587 7.38 -2.40 -7.04
N PRO A 588 8.01 -1.52 -6.25
CA PRO A 588 7.36 -0.94 -5.09
C PRO A 588 6.23 -0.01 -5.54
N TYR A 589 5.18 0.04 -4.74
CA TYR A 589 4.15 1.07 -4.81
C TYR A 589 3.86 1.59 -3.39
N LYS A 590 3.40 2.84 -3.30
CA LYS A 590 3.09 3.45 -2.01
C LYS A 590 1.68 4.00 -2.02
N VAL A 591 0.83 3.47 -1.14
CA VAL A 591 -0.46 4.11 -0.88
C VAL A 591 -0.17 5.44 -0.21
N VAL A 592 -0.67 6.52 -0.80
CA VAL A 592 -0.53 7.87 -0.26
C VAL A 592 -1.88 8.33 0.28
N ARG A 593 -1.84 9.15 1.33
CA ARG A 593 -3.05 9.82 1.76
C ARG A 593 -3.26 11.01 0.83
N PRO A 594 -4.51 11.42 0.61
CA PRO A 594 -4.80 12.73 0.05
C PRO A 594 -4.12 13.91 0.83
N LYS A 595 -3.62 13.61 2.04
CA LYS A 595 -3.04 14.47 3.08
C LYS A 595 -1.56 14.84 2.90
N ASP A 596 -1.02 14.76 1.68
CA ASP A 596 0.15 15.57 1.29
C ASP A 596 -0.30 16.90 0.67
N PHE A 597 -1.55 16.93 0.20
CA PHE A 597 -2.12 18.07 -0.49
C PHE A 597 -2.88 18.98 0.45
N VAL A 598 -2.64 20.28 0.30
CA VAL A 598 -3.54 21.30 0.86
C VAL A 598 -4.77 21.45 -0.04
N PHE A 599 -4.59 21.32 -1.35
CA PHE A 599 -5.66 21.36 -2.34
C PHE A 599 -5.50 20.27 -3.39
N VAL A 600 -6.60 19.59 -3.69
CA VAL A 600 -6.78 18.77 -4.88
C VAL A 600 -8.08 19.17 -5.56
N ALA A 601 -8.04 19.46 -6.86
CA ALA A 601 -9.24 19.80 -7.62
C ALA A 601 -9.41 18.98 -8.91
N GLU A 602 -10.66 18.70 -9.28
CA GLU A 602 -11.01 18.03 -10.54
C GLU A 602 -10.92 18.97 -11.75
N ASP A 603 -11.21 20.25 -11.56
CA ASP A 603 -11.06 21.27 -12.59
C ASP A 603 -9.94 22.23 -12.19
N ASN A 604 -10.25 23.47 -11.79
CA ASN A 604 -9.24 24.52 -11.65
C ASN A 604 -8.98 24.92 -10.18
N ILE A 605 -7.72 25.21 -9.88
CA ILE A 605 -7.29 25.86 -8.64
C ILE A 605 -6.82 27.28 -8.96
N LYS A 606 -7.42 28.27 -8.32
CA LYS A 606 -7.12 29.69 -8.49
C LYS A 606 -6.76 30.34 -7.16
N LEU A 607 -5.58 30.96 -7.10
CA LEU A 607 -5.10 31.74 -5.95
C LEU A 607 -4.91 33.20 -6.37
N ASP A 608 -5.86 34.06 -6.00
CA ASP A 608 -5.91 35.47 -6.37
C ASP A 608 -5.16 36.35 -5.38
N GLY A 609 -3.84 36.49 -5.52
CA GLY A 609 -3.04 37.31 -4.60
C GLY A 609 -3.00 36.73 -3.18
N ASN A 610 -2.95 35.40 -3.09
CA ASN A 610 -2.80 34.69 -1.83
C ASN A 610 -1.50 35.12 -1.12
N ARG A 611 -1.59 35.38 0.18
CA ARG A 611 -0.46 35.80 1.01
C ARG A 611 0.51 34.66 1.30
N GLU A 612 -0.01 33.52 1.76
CA GLU A 612 0.82 32.35 2.06
C GLU A 612 0.03 31.05 1.92
N SER A 613 0.70 30.01 1.43
CA SER A 613 0.15 28.64 1.40
C SER A 613 1.20 27.58 1.68
N PHE A 614 0.79 26.52 2.38
CA PHE A 614 1.67 25.40 2.76
C PHE A 614 0.99 24.06 2.47
N GLY A 615 1.69 23.15 1.79
CA GLY A 615 1.22 21.83 1.38
C GLY A 615 1.17 21.68 -0.14
N HIS A 616 1.05 20.45 -0.64
CA HIS A 616 1.05 20.21 -2.09
C HIS A 616 -0.26 20.69 -2.73
N ILE A 617 -0.20 21.15 -3.98
CA ILE A 617 -1.37 21.55 -4.77
C ILE A 617 -1.41 20.67 -6.01
N HIS A 618 -2.56 20.05 -6.28
CA HIS A 618 -2.81 19.29 -7.50
C HIS A 618 -4.13 19.69 -8.16
N SER A 619 -4.12 19.97 -9.46
CA SER A 619 -5.34 20.17 -10.24
C SER A 619 -5.36 19.23 -11.43
N ASN A 620 -6.52 18.61 -11.69
CA ASN A 620 -6.78 17.86 -12.91
C ASN A 620 -7.08 18.79 -14.11
N GLY A 621 -7.33 20.08 -13.85
CA GLY A 621 -7.27 21.18 -14.81
C GLY A 621 -6.05 22.08 -14.56
N ASP A 622 -6.28 23.38 -14.47
CA ASP A 622 -5.25 24.41 -14.32
C ASP A 622 -4.93 24.77 -12.86
N VAL A 623 -3.68 25.17 -12.61
CA VAL A 623 -3.31 25.88 -11.38
C VAL A 623 -2.83 27.30 -11.71
N ASN A 624 -3.53 28.30 -11.18
CA ASN A 624 -3.24 29.72 -11.43
C ASN A 624 -2.94 30.48 -10.14
N PHE A 625 -1.70 30.98 -10.01
CA PHE A 625 -1.30 31.96 -9.00
C PHE A 625 -1.30 33.35 -9.63
N HIS A 626 -2.32 34.17 -9.36
CA HIS A 626 -2.45 35.51 -9.94
C HIS A 626 -1.61 36.58 -9.22
N GLU A 627 -1.37 37.70 -9.91
CA GLU A 627 -0.62 38.85 -9.42
C GLU A 627 -1.35 39.53 -8.25
N GLY A 628 -0.63 39.78 -7.17
CA GLY A 628 -1.14 40.44 -5.97
C GLY A 628 -0.03 40.97 -5.06
N LEU A 629 -0.28 40.99 -3.75
CA LEU A 629 0.78 41.18 -2.76
C LEU A 629 1.80 40.02 -2.86
N PRO A 630 3.04 40.19 -2.36
CA PRO A 630 4.04 39.12 -2.41
C PRO A 630 3.49 37.82 -1.80
N GLY A 631 3.23 36.85 -2.67
CA GLY A 631 2.64 35.56 -2.32
C GLY A 631 3.73 34.52 -2.13
N TYR A 632 3.56 33.65 -1.14
CA TYR A 632 4.51 32.58 -0.85
C TYR A 632 3.80 31.22 -0.78
N HIS A 633 4.29 30.25 -1.55
CA HIS A 633 3.87 28.87 -1.46
C HIS A 633 5.04 27.98 -1.04
N SER A 634 4.79 27.02 -0.16
CA SER A 634 5.74 25.97 0.19
C SER A 634 5.08 24.61 0.00
N GLY A 635 5.57 23.86 -0.98
CA GLY A 635 4.93 22.63 -1.47
C GLY A 635 5.11 22.50 -2.99
N ASN A 636 4.89 21.30 -3.51
CA ASN A 636 4.91 21.07 -4.95
C ASN A 636 3.55 21.46 -5.55
N VAL A 637 3.59 22.03 -6.74
CA VAL A 637 2.44 22.44 -7.53
C VAL A 637 2.37 21.58 -8.78
N THR A 638 1.25 20.91 -8.99
CA THR A 638 1.02 20.03 -10.13
C THR A 638 -0.29 20.41 -10.81
N ALA A 639 -0.25 20.64 -12.11
CA ALA A 639 -1.42 20.85 -12.96
C ALA A 639 -1.40 19.82 -14.09
N VAL A 640 -2.50 19.13 -14.34
CA VAL A 640 -2.63 18.21 -15.49
C VAL A 640 -2.73 19.00 -16.80
N VAL A 641 -3.26 20.22 -16.77
CA VAL A 641 -3.33 21.10 -17.94
C VAL A 641 -2.26 22.19 -17.80
N ASP A 642 -2.62 23.44 -17.46
CA ASP A 642 -1.66 24.54 -17.41
C ASP A 642 -1.31 24.94 -15.96
N ALA A 643 -0.04 25.28 -15.72
CA ALA A 643 0.37 25.94 -14.49
C ALA A 643 0.85 27.37 -14.79
N THR A 644 0.19 28.37 -14.20
CA THR A 644 0.54 29.78 -14.36
C THR A 644 0.94 30.41 -13.03
N ILE A 645 2.15 30.95 -12.97
CA ILE A 645 2.70 31.69 -11.83
C ILE A 645 2.93 33.15 -12.23
N GLU A 646 2.02 34.05 -11.85
CA GLU A 646 2.12 35.48 -12.14
C GLU A 646 3.09 36.21 -11.19
N SER A 647 3.40 37.48 -11.51
CA SER A 647 4.38 38.30 -10.78
C SER A 647 4.09 38.41 -9.28
N ASN A 648 5.16 38.62 -8.51
CA ASN A 648 5.18 38.69 -7.04
C ASN A 648 4.90 37.38 -6.29
N ASN A 649 4.75 36.25 -6.98
CA ASN A 649 4.63 34.93 -6.35
C ASN A 649 5.97 34.21 -6.21
N THR A 650 6.17 33.56 -5.08
CA THR A 650 7.32 32.71 -4.79
C THR A 650 6.86 31.29 -4.46
N ILE A 651 7.33 30.31 -5.22
CA ILE A 651 7.08 28.88 -4.99
C ILE A 651 8.35 28.22 -4.45
N ASN A 652 8.26 27.64 -3.26
CA ASN A 652 9.30 26.83 -2.64
C ASN A 652 8.92 25.35 -2.72
N GLY A 653 9.14 24.76 -3.89
CA GLY A 653 8.83 23.38 -4.25
C GLY A 653 8.88 23.20 -5.77
N ASP A 654 8.65 21.98 -6.23
CA ASP A 654 8.62 21.66 -7.67
C ASP A 654 7.31 22.16 -8.30
N VAL A 655 7.37 22.58 -9.56
CA VAL A 655 6.21 22.96 -10.37
C VAL A 655 6.16 22.11 -11.63
N LYS A 656 5.03 21.43 -11.85
CA LYS A 656 4.83 20.58 -13.02
C LYS A 656 3.50 20.87 -13.70
N ALA A 657 3.53 21.07 -15.00
CA ALA A 657 2.34 21.21 -15.85
C ALA A 657 2.26 20.01 -16.82
N GLY A 658 1.06 19.57 -17.18
CA GLY A 658 0.91 18.57 -18.23
C GLY A 658 1.10 19.18 -19.62
N ASP A 659 0.55 20.37 -19.83
CA ASP A 659 0.62 21.13 -21.09
C ASP A 659 1.61 22.30 -20.98
N ASP A 660 1.16 23.52 -20.62
CA ASP A 660 2.03 24.71 -20.58
C ASP A 660 2.36 25.17 -19.15
N LEU A 661 3.65 25.44 -18.89
CA LEU A 661 4.12 26.12 -17.67
C LEU A 661 4.51 27.58 -17.95
N ARG A 662 3.79 28.52 -17.34
CA ARG A 662 3.98 29.97 -17.56
C ARG A 662 4.39 30.69 -16.28
N ILE A 663 5.58 31.28 -16.24
CA ILE A 663 6.11 32.04 -15.09
C ILE A 663 6.39 33.48 -15.53
N PHE A 664 5.77 34.47 -14.88
CA PHE A 664 5.79 35.87 -15.32
C PHE A 664 6.57 36.83 -14.40
N GLY A 665 7.24 37.80 -15.01
CA GLY A 665 7.87 38.94 -14.33
C GLY A 665 8.91 38.55 -13.30
N ASN A 666 8.70 38.91 -12.03
CA ASN A 666 9.61 38.61 -10.91
C ASN A 666 9.20 37.37 -10.09
N ALA A 667 8.27 36.54 -10.60
CA ALA A 667 7.93 35.29 -9.95
C ALA A 667 9.16 34.37 -9.82
N SER A 668 9.26 33.63 -8.73
CA SER A 668 10.42 32.78 -8.41
C SER A 668 9.97 31.37 -8.02
N VAL A 669 10.60 30.35 -8.61
CA VAL A 669 10.43 28.94 -8.24
C VAL A 669 11.78 28.42 -7.76
N TYR A 670 11.85 27.90 -6.54
CA TYR A 670 13.09 27.40 -5.92
C TYR A 670 13.30 25.88 -6.11
N GLY A 671 12.27 25.15 -6.56
CA GLY A 671 12.38 23.75 -6.98
C GLY A 671 12.55 23.57 -8.50
N THR A 672 12.29 22.37 -8.98
CA THR A 672 12.35 22.03 -10.41
C THR A 672 11.08 22.46 -11.13
N THR A 673 11.21 22.71 -12.44
CA THR A 673 10.10 23.04 -13.34
C THR A 673 10.07 22.06 -14.49
N SER A 674 8.92 21.46 -14.80
CA SER A 674 8.78 20.53 -15.93
C SER A 674 7.40 20.57 -16.58
N GLU A 675 7.35 20.18 -17.86
CA GLU A 675 6.14 20.02 -18.66
C GLU A 675 6.02 18.54 -19.07
N GLY A 676 4.80 18.03 -19.19
CA GLY A 676 4.48 16.66 -19.60
C GLY A 676 4.53 15.60 -18.49
N GLY A 677 3.80 14.51 -18.68
CA GLY A 677 3.82 13.35 -17.78
C GLY A 677 3.17 13.58 -16.42
N VAL A 678 2.08 14.36 -16.37
CA VAL A 678 1.23 14.54 -15.18
C VAL A 678 -0.06 13.75 -15.35
N GLY A 679 -0.33 12.83 -14.43
CA GLY A 679 -1.58 12.09 -14.38
C GLY A 679 -2.61 12.79 -13.47
N PRO A 680 -3.92 12.62 -13.73
CA PRO A 680 -4.96 13.12 -12.85
C PRO A 680 -4.96 12.42 -11.49
N VAL A 681 -5.39 13.16 -10.47
CA VAL A 681 -5.58 12.70 -9.10
C VAL A 681 -7.07 12.57 -8.83
N ALA A 682 -7.46 11.39 -8.35
CA ALA A 682 -8.81 11.11 -7.88
C ALA A 682 -9.26 12.00 -6.72
N LEU A 683 -10.47 12.57 -6.81
CA LEU A 683 -11.15 13.08 -5.63
C LEU A 683 -11.88 11.96 -4.87
N PRO A 684 -11.91 12.00 -3.52
CA PRO A 684 -12.76 11.12 -2.75
C PRO A 684 -14.23 11.29 -3.17
N SER A 685 -14.94 10.17 -3.32
CA SER A 685 -16.35 10.14 -3.71
C SER A 685 -17.22 9.70 -2.52
N PRO A 686 -17.53 10.60 -1.57
CA PRO A 686 -18.31 10.22 -0.41
C PRO A 686 -19.76 9.97 -0.79
N SER A 687 -20.42 9.07 -0.06
CA SER A 687 -21.82 8.70 -0.18
C SER A 687 -22.37 8.43 1.22
N TYR A 688 -23.49 9.07 1.52
CA TYR A 688 -24.18 8.94 2.79
C TYR A 688 -25.62 9.38 2.63
N THR A 689 -26.47 8.86 3.49
CA THR A 689 -27.87 9.29 3.60
C THR A 689 -28.05 10.01 4.92
N ALA A 690 -28.71 11.16 4.88
CA ALA A 690 -29.11 11.89 6.06
C ALA A 690 -30.63 11.76 6.30
N GLY A 691 -31.11 12.44 7.34
CA GLY A 691 -32.51 12.42 7.72
C GLY A 691 -32.68 12.36 9.23
N GLY A 692 -33.68 13.06 9.75
CA GLY A 692 -33.92 13.16 11.18
C GLY A 692 -34.66 14.44 11.54
N ALA A 693 -34.67 14.79 12.81
CA ALA A 693 -35.25 16.04 13.26
C ALA A 693 -34.27 17.20 13.04
N ASP A 694 -34.79 18.34 12.59
CA ASP A 694 -34.03 19.59 12.52
C ASP A 694 -33.51 20.00 13.89
N LYS A 695 -32.33 20.63 13.89
CA LYS A 695 -31.68 21.13 15.09
C LYS A 695 -31.27 22.58 14.89
N THR A 696 -31.38 23.37 15.96
CA THR A 696 -30.95 24.77 15.93
C THR A 696 -30.14 25.08 17.18
N ALA A 697 -28.88 25.48 16.99
CA ALA A 697 -28.07 26.09 18.03
C ALA A 697 -28.36 27.59 18.06
N THR A 698 -28.56 28.16 19.25
CA THR A 698 -28.74 29.61 19.41
C THR A 698 -27.73 30.17 20.40
N LYS A 699 -27.45 31.47 20.35
CA LYS A 699 -26.52 32.12 21.29
C LYS A 699 -26.85 31.84 22.77
N SER A 700 -28.14 31.76 23.10
CA SER A 700 -28.59 31.50 24.48
C SER A 700 -28.62 30.01 24.84
N HIS A 701 -28.64 29.14 23.84
CA HIS A 701 -28.70 27.69 23.99
C HIS A 701 -27.72 27.05 22.99
N PRO A 702 -26.43 26.94 23.36
CA PRO A 702 -25.48 26.13 22.61
C PRO A 702 -25.98 24.69 22.51
N LEU A 703 -25.65 24.03 21.41
CA LEU A 703 -26.14 22.69 21.11
C LEU A 703 -24.98 21.70 21.15
N THR A 704 -25.14 20.59 21.88
CA THR A 704 -24.24 19.43 21.78
C THR A 704 -25.00 18.31 21.09
N LEU A 705 -24.42 17.75 20.04
CA LEU A 705 -24.99 16.61 19.32
C LEU A 705 -24.17 15.36 19.57
N ALA A 706 -24.85 14.22 19.61
CA ALA A 706 -24.23 12.92 19.51
C ALA A 706 -24.12 12.51 18.03
N PRO A 707 -23.17 11.64 17.65
CA PRO A 707 -23.12 11.06 16.30
C PRO A 707 -24.46 10.45 15.89
N GLY A 708 -24.84 10.60 14.62
CA GLY A 708 -26.11 10.12 14.08
C GLY A 708 -26.65 10.92 12.90
N ASN A 709 -27.92 10.65 12.55
CA ASN A 709 -28.59 11.28 11.41
C ASN A 709 -29.50 12.44 11.84
N TYR A 710 -29.48 13.54 11.09
CA TYR A 710 -30.24 14.76 11.34
C TYR A 710 -30.85 15.31 10.04
N GLY A 711 -31.90 16.12 10.20
CA GLY A 711 -32.44 16.96 9.11
C GLY A 711 -31.54 18.18 8.87
N LYS A 712 -32.12 19.37 8.89
CA LYS A 712 -31.35 20.62 8.85
C LYS A 712 -30.72 20.93 10.21
N ILE A 713 -29.42 21.22 10.23
CA ILE A 713 -28.74 21.83 11.37
C ILE A 713 -28.50 23.31 11.08
N LYS A 714 -29.15 24.18 11.86
CA LYS A 714 -28.89 25.63 11.83
C LYS A 714 -28.06 26.08 13.03
N VAL A 715 -26.93 26.74 12.79
CA VAL A 715 -26.11 27.35 13.84
C VAL A 715 -26.29 28.87 13.76
N ALA A 716 -27.20 29.41 14.57
CA ALA A 716 -27.59 30.82 14.48
C ALA A 716 -26.46 31.79 14.87
N LYS A 717 -26.65 33.08 14.58
CA LYS A 717 -25.65 34.14 14.82
C LYS A 717 -25.06 34.08 16.24
N LYS A 718 -23.73 33.96 16.34
CA LYS A 718 -22.98 33.83 17.61
C LYS A 718 -23.36 32.60 18.46
N ALA A 719 -23.96 31.57 17.88
CA ALA A 719 -24.24 30.30 18.55
C ALA A 719 -23.03 29.36 18.47
N THR A 720 -23.03 28.34 19.33
CA THR A 720 -22.02 27.29 19.33
C THR A 720 -22.65 25.91 19.19
N LEU A 721 -22.12 25.12 18.26
CA LEU A 721 -22.41 23.70 18.09
C LEU A 721 -21.21 22.88 18.60
N PHE A 722 -21.45 21.86 19.41
CA PHE A 722 -20.44 20.94 19.92
C PHE A 722 -20.66 19.55 19.35
N LEU A 723 -19.61 18.98 18.77
CA LEU A 723 -19.56 17.65 18.19
C LEU A 723 -18.45 16.84 18.87
N SER A 724 -18.78 15.64 19.34
CA SER A 724 -17.80 14.64 19.80
C SER A 724 -17.46 13.66 18.68
N THR A 725 -16.37 12.90 18.83
CA THR A 725 -15.96 11.79 17.94
C THR A 725 -17.15 10.97 17.42
N GLY A 726 -17.16 10.74 16.10
CA GLY A 726 -18.16 9.97 15.35
C GLY A 726 -18.71 10.70 14.12
N ASP A 727 -19.64 10.05 13.43
CA ASP A 727 -20.22 10.52 12.17
C ASP A 727 -21.55 11.24 12.35
N TYR A 728 -21.75 12.34 11.64
CA TYR A 728 -22.94 13.17 11.65
C TYR A 728 -23.48 13.31 10.22
N ASN A 729 -24.53 12.58 9.87
CA ASN A 729 -25.15 12.67 8.54
C ASN A 729 -26.31 13.67 8.60
N VAL A 730 -26.22 14.77 7.85
CA VAL A 730 -27.12 15.91 7.95
C VAL A 730 -27.65 16.28 6.56
N ASP A 731 -28.93 16.64 6.46
CA ASP A 731 -29.50 17.05 5.18
C ASP A 731 -28.85 18.37 4.73
N GLU A 732 -28.82 19.35 5.63
CA GLU A 732 -28.27 20.69 5.40
C GLU A 732 -27.52 21.16 6.65
N LEU A 733 -26.37 21.81 6.46
CA LEU A 733 -25.65 22.52 7.53
C LEU A 733 -25.57 24.00 7.16
N ASP A 734 -26.37 24.81 7.88
CA ASP A 734 -26.53 26.25 7.68
C ASP A 734 -25.95 26.98 8.89
N THR A 735 -24.96 27.84 8.68
CA THR A 735 -24.37 28.66 9.74
C THR A 735 -24.68 30.13 9.48
N ASP A 736 -25.03 30.89 10.51
CA ASP A 736 -25.14 32.35 10.42
C ASP A 736 -23.85 33.01 10.93
N ARG A 737 -23.65 34.28 10.52
CA ARG A 737 -22.53 35.13 10.92
C ARG A 737 -22.08 34.95 12.38
N LEU A 738 -20.78 34.80 12.57
CA LEU A 738 -20.11 34.61 13.86
C LEU A 738 -20.41 33.31 14.62
N ALA A 739 -21.01 32.31 13.99
CA ALA A 739 -21.21 30.99 14.60
C ALA A 739 -19.90 30.23 14.83
N THR A 740 -19.92 29.29 15.78
CA THR A 740 -18.78 28.44 16.12
C THR A 740 -19.17 26.97 16.13
N ILE A 741 -18.35 26.10 15.53
CA ILE A 741 -18.47 24.65 15.61
C ILE A 741 -17.24 24.12 16.34
N VAL A 742 -17.43 23.39 17.44
CA VAL A 742 -16.36 22.82 18.25
C VAL A 742 -16.37 21.31 18.06
N CYS A 743 -15.30 20.77 17.49
CA CYS A 743 -15.09 19.35 17.25
C CYS A 743 -14.08 18.81 18.27
N ASP A 744 -14.55 17.96 19.18
CA ASP A 744 -13.69 17.22 20.12
C ASP A 744 -13.28 15.89 19.48
N VAL A 745 -12.00 15.79 19.13
CA VAL A 745 -11.39 14.63 18.47
C VAL A 745 -10.54 13.80 19.43
N SER A 746 -10.66 14.01 20.73
CA SER A 746 -9.83 13.32 21.74
C SER A 746 -9.98 11.80 21.77
N ALA A 747 -11.11 11.28 21.25
CA ALA A 747 -11.41 9.85 21.21
C ALA A 747 -11.42 9.27 19.79
N GLY A 748 -11.09 10.06 18.75
CA GLY A 748 -11.18 9.67 17.34
C GLY A 748 -11.76 10.78 16.46
N PRO A 749 -11.97 10.54 15.15
CA PRO A 749 -12.37 11.57 14.20
C PRO A 749 -13.81 12.07 14.38
N VAL A 750 -14.06 13.30 13.95
CA VAL A 750 -15.39 13.90 13.78
C VAL A 750 -15.63 14.07 12.28
N VAL A 751 -16.65 13.40 11.75
CA VAL A 751 -17.01 13.46 10.33
C VAL A 751 -18.42 14.03 10.20
N VAL A 752 -18.55 15.14 9.46
CA VAL A 752 -19.83 15.78 9.17
C VAL A 752 -20.13 15.58 7.70
N ASN A 753 -21.21 14.86 7.41
CA ASN A 753 -21.62 14.40 6.10
C ASN A 753 -22.88 15.16 5.66
N VAL A 754 -22.74 16.12 4.74
CA VAL A 754 -23.83 17.04 4.34
C VAL A 754 -24.39 16.68 2.97
N VAL A 755 -25.67 16.36 2.91
CA VAL A 755 -26.30 15.85 1.68
C VAL A 755 -26.54 16.95 0.66
N SER A 756 -27.32 17.99 1.00
CA SER A 756 -27.78 19.00 0.05
C SER A 756 -26.89 20.23 0.01
N ASP A 757 -26.88 21.03 1.09
CA ASP A 757 -26.22 22.34 1.12
C ASP A 757 -25.33 22.48 2.37
N LEU A 758 -24.06 22.75 2.12
CA LEU A 758 -23.07 23.12 3.13
C LEU A 758 -22.64 24.56 2.88
N ASP A 759 -22.97 25.46 3.81
CA ASP A 759 -22.65 26.89 3.69
C ASP A 759 -22.07 27.46 4.99
N PHE A 760 -21.01 28.24 4.83
CA PHE A 760 -20.33 28.92 5.93
C PHE A 760 -20.46 30.44 5.74
N ASP A 761 -21.30 31.10 6.54
CA ASP A 761 -21.50 32.55 6.48
C ASP A 761 -20.25 33.32 6.98
N ASP A 762 -20.37 34.62 7.21
CA ASP A 762 -19.24 35.45 7.59
C ASP A 762 -18.72 35.15 9.00
N ALA A 763 -17.39 35.13 9.11
CA ALA A 763 -16.66 35.02 10.35
C ALA A 763 -17.03 33.78 11.17
N ILE A 764 -17.17 32.64 10.51
CA ILE A 764 -17.37 31.34 11.14
C ILE A 764 -16.08 30.87 11.79
N GLU A 765 -16.19 30.05 12.83
CA GLU A 765 -15.04 29.45 13.48
C GLU A 765 -15.25 27.96 13.71
N ILE A 766 -14.39 27.13 13.13
CA ILE A 766 -14.32 25.71 13.43
C ILE A 766 -13.12 25.46 14.34
N GLN A 767 -13.39 24.96 15.55
CA GLN A 767 -12.37 24.68 16.56
C GLN A 767 -12.17 23.18 16.70
N VAL A 768 -10.90 22.77 16.80
CA VAL A 768 -10.53 21.37 17.04
C VAL A 768 -9.92 21.25 18.42
N VAL A 769 -10.47 20.35 19.24
CA VAL A 769 -10.06 20.10 20.61
C VAL A 769 -9.57 18.67 20.75
N GLY A 770 -8.49 18.47 21.52
CA GLY A 770 -8.02 17.13 21.86
C GLY A 770 -7.19 16.41 20.80
N GLY A 771 -6.89 17.06 19.67
CA GLY A 771 -6.10 16.45 18.60
C GLY A 771 -5.78 17.40 17.44
N SER A 772 -5.58 16.81 16.25
CA SER A 772 -5.18 17.51 15.02
C SER A 772 -6.39 17.82 14.13
N THR A 773 -6.28 18.86 13.30
CA THR A 773 -7.30 19.20 12.29
C THR A 773 -7.49 18.08 11.26
N LYS A 774 -6.52 17.16 11.10
CA LYS A 774 -6.65 15.91 10.31
C LYS A 774 -7.87 15.08 10.66
N ALA A 775 -8.30 15.15 11.92
CA ALA A 775 -9.36 14.31 12.47
C ALA A 775 -10.75 14.95 12.35
N VAL A 776 -10.88 16.09 11.67
CA VAL A 776 -12.16 16.74 11.38
C VAL A 776 -12.37 16.78 9.89
N THR A 777 -13.51 16.26 9.41
CA THR A 777 -13.83 16.25 7.97
C THR A 777 -15.27 16.71 7.75
N PHE A 778 -15.45 17.64 6.82
CA PHE A 778 -16.75 18.05 6.29
C PHE A 778 -16.87 17.52 4.86
N ASN A 779 -17.73 16.53 4.68
CA ASN A 779 -18.07 16.02 3.37
C ASN A 779 -19.32 16.74 2.84
N SER A 780 -19.37 16.98 1.54
CA SER A 780 -20.54 17.51 0.83
C SER A 780 -20.86 16.65 -0.40
N LEU A 781 -22.11 16.20 -0.52
CA LEU A 781 -22.52 15.26 -1.58
C LEU A 781 -23.11 15.96 -2.82
N GLN A 782 -23.91 17.02 -2.63
CA GLN A 782 -24.67 17.67 -3.71
C GLN A 782 -24.47 19.19 -3.81
N SER A 783 -23.77 19.84 -2.88
CA SER A 783 -23.49 21.27 -3.00
C SER A 783 -22.72 21.52 -4.31
N ASN A 784 -23.18 22.49 -5.10
CA ASN A 784 -22.46 22.93 -6.30
C ASN A 784 -21.42 24.02 -5.98
N LYS A 785 -21.58 24.66 -4.81
CA LYS A 785 -20.67 25.68 -4.30
C LYS A 785 -20.70 25.67 -2.78
N ILE A 786 -19.55 25.83 -2.17
CA ILE A 786 -19.36 26.05 -0.73
C ILE A 786 -18.63 27.37 -0.60
N ASP A 787 -19.37 28.42 -0.26
CA ASP A 787 -18.79 29.71 0.06
C ASP A 787 -18.34 29.70 1.52
N ILE A 788 -17.09 30.07 1.74
CA ILE A 788 -16.59 30.38 3.08
C ILE A 788 -16.64 31.91 3.18
N GLY A 789 -17.59 32.40 3.97
CA GLY A 789 -17.83 33.80 4.20
C GLY A 789 -16.66 34.47 4.90
N LYS A 790 -16.53 35.78 4.73
CA LYS A 790 -15.33 36.56 5.04
C LYS A 790 -14.93 36.46 6.51
N TYR A 791 -13.62 36.50 6.75
CA TYR A 791 -13.03 36.48 8.10
C TYR A 791 -13.27 35.19 8.88
N SER A 792 -13.50 34.07 8.18
CA SER A 792 -13.73 32.77 8.78
C SER A 792 -12.42 32.06 9.13
N LEU A 793 -12.44 31.29 10.21
CA LEU A 793 -11.36 30.39 10.61
C LEU A 793 -11.85 28.95 10.50
N ILE A 794 -11.43 28.27 9.44
CA ILE A 794 -11.87 26.91 9.14
C ILE A 794 -10.73 25.94 9.46
N MET A 795 -10.99 24.99 10.35
CA MET A 795 -10.05 23.94 10.73
C MET A 795 -10.66 22.57 10.45
N GLY A 796 -9.98 21.76 9.64
CA GLY A 796 -10.46 20.46 9.21
C GLY A 796 -10.43 20.32 7.69
N ASN A 797 -10.79 19.14 7.21
CA ASN A 797 -10.82 18.83 5.80
C ASN A 797 -12.19 19.18 5.20
N ILE A 798 -12.21 19.60 3.93
CA ILE A 798 -13.43 19.77 3.13
C ILE A 798 -13.34 18.81 1.94
N VAL A 799 -14.32 17.92 1.80
CA VAL A 799 -14.41 16.97 0.68
C VAL A 799 -15.73 17.22 -0.03
N ALA A 800 -15.66 17.86 -1.19
CA ALA A 800 -16.81 18.32 -1.94
C ALA A 800 -16.55 18.15 -3.45
N PRO A 801 -16.47 16.90 -3.96
CA PRO A 801 -16.02 16.60 -5.33
C PRO A 801 -16.91 17.17 -6.45
N LYS A 802 -18.06 17.75 -6.11
CA LYS A 802 -18.99 18.39 -7.05
C LYS A 802 -19.15 19.90 -6.83
N ALA A 803 -18.39 20.47 -5.89
CA ALA A 803 -18.53 21.87 -5.49
C ALA A 803 -17.29 22.67 -5.85
N GLU A 804 -17.50 23.93 -6.22
CA GLU A 804 -16.46 24.95 -6.02
C GLU A 804 -16.37 25.28 -4.52
N VAL A 805 -15.18 25.16 -3.94
CA VAL A 805 -14.89 25.67 -2.59
C VAL A 805 -14.20 27.02 -2.72
N HIS A 806 -14.86 28.05 -2.23
CA HIS A 806 -14.40 29.43 -2.35
C HIS A 806 -14.06 30.03 -0.99
N PHE A 807 -12.79 30.43 -0.81
CA PHE A 807 -12.30 31.12 0.37
C PHE A 807 -12.31 32.63 0.13
N SER A 808 -13.01 33.37 0.98
CA SER A 808 -13.17 34.81 0.85
C SER A 808 -12.06 35.59 1.56
N TYR A 809 -11.93 36.87 1.19
CA TYR A 809 -11.01 37.79 1.88
C TYR A 809 -11.09 37.73 3.42
N GLY A 810 -9.92 37.61 4.06
CA GLY A 810 -9.78 37.63 5.50
C GLY A 810 -9.92 36.26 6.17
N ASP A 811 -10.26 35.22 5.40
CA ASP A 811 -10.34 33.86 5.90
C ASP A 811 -8.97 33.32 6.32
N ALA A 812 -8.98 32.26 7.10
CA ALA A 812 -7.81 31.48 7.47
C ALA A 812 -8.19 30.00 7.51
N PHE A 813 -7.40 29.18 6.83
CA PHE A 813 -7.71 27.75 6.67
C PHE A 813 -6.57 26.87 7.16
N LYS A 814 -6.91 25.85 7.96
CA LYS A 814 -5.98 24.78 8.32
C LYS A 814 -6.56 23.38 8.11
N GLY A 815 -6.17 22.73 7.01
CA GLY A 815 -6.68 21.42 6.62
C GLY A 815 -6.31 21.04 5.19
N ALA A 816 -7.14 20.20 4.57
CA ALA A 816 -7.04 19.83 3.16
C ALA A 816 -8.41 19.99 2.46
N VAL A 817 -8.41 20.38 1.19
CA VAL A 817 -9.63 20.51 0.36
C VAL A 817 -9.56 19.62 -0.86
N PHE A 818 -10.63 18.87 -1.09
CA PHE A 818 -10.86 18.04 -2.26
C PHE A 818 -12.16 18.51 -2.91
N ALA A 819 -12.08 19.18 -4.07
CA ALA A 819 -13.24 19.90 -4.61
C ALA A 819 -13.28 19.85 -6.15
N ASP A 820 -14.44 20.15 -6.75
CA ASP A 820 -14.48 20.35 -8.22
C ASP A 820 -13.55 21.51 -8.61
N LYS A 821 -13.66 22.64 -7.89
CA LYS A 821 -12.79 23.82 -8.05
C LYS A 821 -12.39 24.37 -6.69
N VAL A 822 -11.24 25.03 -6.64
CA VAL A 822 -10.83 25.79 -5.46
C VAL A 822 -10.48 27.21 -5.87
N THR A 823 -11.15 28.19 -5.28
CA THR A 823 -10.87 29.62 -5.49
C THR A 823 -10.48 30.24 -4.15
N VAL A 824 -9.34 30.93 -4.12
CA VAL A 824 -8.82 31.61 -2.92
C VAL A 824 -8.63 33.08 -3.22
N ASP A 825 -9.38 33.93 -2.52
CA ASP A 825 -9.23 35.38 -2.56
C ASP A 825 -7.86 35.84 -1.99
N LYS A 826 -7.57 37.12 -2.19
CA LYS A 826 -6.35 37.74 -1.68
C LYS A 826 -6.26 37.69 -0.15
N ASP A 827 -5.02 37.63 0.35
CA ASP A 827 -4.71 37.70 1.79
C ASP A 827 -5.24 36.54 2.66
N VAL A 828 -5.55 35.38 2.08
CA VAL A 828 -6.08 34.22 2.81
C VAL A 828 -4.99 33.18 3.13
N PRO A 829 -4.46 33.10 4.37
CA PRO A 829 -3.51 32.04 4.73
C PRO A 829 -4.13 30.64 4.64
N ILE A 830 -3.55 29.79 3.78
CA ILE A 830 -3.98 28.39 3.55
C ILE A 830 -2.89 27.43 4.03
N HIS A 831 -3.12 26.75 5.15
CA HIS A 831 -2.12 25.86 5.72
C HIS A 831 -2.60 24.42 5.70
N HIS A 832 -1.77 23.51 5.23
CA HIS A 832 -1.96 22.10 5.46
C HIS A 832 -1.95 21.77 6.97
N HIS A 833 -2.62 20.70 7.38
CA HIS A 833 -2.75 20.32 8.79
C HIS A 833 -1.41 20.07 9.49
N ASP A 834 -0.37 19.62 8.76
CA ASP A 834 0.98 19.40 9.29
C ASP A 834 1.88 20.63 9.23
N SER A 835 1.39 21.75 8.68
CA SER A 835 2.17 22.98 8.64
C SER A 835 2.56 23.38 10.07
N PRO A 836 3.85 23.63 10.34
CA PRO A 836 4.31 24.10 11.65
C PRO A 836 3.87 25.54 11.93
N VAL A 837 3.36 26.24 10.90
CA VAL A 837 2.87 27.60 11.00
C VAL A 837 1.42 27.58 11.48
N ALA A 838 1.17 28.31 12.56
CA ALA A 838 -0.19 28.54 13.02
C ALA A 838 -0.90 29.51 12.07
N VAL A 839 -2.15 29.21 11.72
CA VAL A 839 -2.99 30.17 11.02
C VAL A 839 -3.38 31.32 11.96
N PRO A 840 -3.50 32.56 11.46
CA PRO A 840 -3.96 33.69 12.27
C PRO A 840 -5.27 33.37 12.97
N LYS A 841 -5.37 33.76 14.24
CA LYS A 841 -6.65 33.69 14.94
C LYS A 841 -7.62 34.66 14.28
N ARG A 842 -8.88 34.24 14.21
CA ARG A 842 -10.01 35.08 13.80
C ARG A 842 -9.91 36.46 14.46
N VAL A 843 -9.82 37.50 13.62
CA VAL A 843 -9.93 38.89 14.07
C VAL A 843 -11.41 39.18 14.13
N GLU A 844 -11.99 39.36 15.33
CA GLU A 844 -13.40 39.74 15.43
C GLU A 844 -13.63 41.01 14.60
N PRO A 845 -14.62 41.02 13.68
CA PRO A 845 -15.04 42.25 13.06
C PRO A 845 -15.42 43.20 14.19
N ILE A 846 -14.69 44.31 14.34
CA ILE A 846 -15.11 45.40 15.21
C ILE A 846 -16.56 45.69 14.82
N ALA A 847 -17.48 45.60 15.78
CA ALA A 847 -18.92 45.67 15.54
C ALA A 847 -19.27 46.90 14.68
N LEU A 848 -19.51 46.68 13.40
CA LEU A 848 -20.07 47.63 12.47
C LEU A 848 -21.41 47.04 12.03
N ASP A 849 -22.49 47.66 12.52
CA ASP A 849 -23.83 47.52 11.96
C ASP A 849 -23.80 47.84 10.46
N ASP A 850 -24.65 47.16 9.69
CA ASP A 850 -24.61 46.95 8.24
C ASP A 850 -24.82 48.20 7.32
N ASP A 851 -24.39 49.41 7.70
CA ASP A 851 -24.62 50.63 6.90
C ASP A 851 -23.37 51.47 6.56
N ALA A 852 -22.15 50.96 6.71
CA ALA A 852 -20.95 51.74 6.38
C ALA A 852 -19.89 50.93 5.61
N ILE A 853 -20.07 50.83 4.30
CA ILE A 853 -18.95 50.59 3.37
C ILE A 853 -18.27 51.94 3.11
N ALA A 854 -17.16 52.19 3.80
CA ALA A 854 -15.99 52.92 3.28
C ALA A 854 -14.87 52.88 4.34
N ASP A 855 -13.68 52.45 3.89
CA ASP A 855 -12.37 52.59 4.53
C ASP A 855 -12.09 51.80 5.82
N ALA A 856 -11.15 50.85 5.75
CA ALA A 856 -10.42 50.41 6.93
C ALA A 856 -9.73 51.64 7.56
N PRO A 857 -9.78 51.83 8.89
CA PRO A 857 -9.29 53.05 9.50
C PRO A 857 -7.77 53.14 9.33
N ILE A 858 -7.35 54.15 8.58
CA ILE A 858 -6.00 54.67 8.63
C ILE A 858 -5.71 54.95 10.12
N VAL A 859 -4.67 54.32 10.68
CA VAL A 859 -4.17 54.68 12.01
C VAL A 859 -3.60 56.09 11.86
N THR A 860 -4.36 57.12 12.24
CA THR A 860 -3.93 58.53 12.16
C THR A 860 -3.21 58.99 13.41
N ASP A 861 -3.38 58.28 14.52
CA ASP A 861 -2.88 58.67 15.83
C ASP A 861 -2.19 57.52 16.54
N PHE A 862 -1.25 57.87 17.42
CA PHE A 862 -0.64 56.90 18.33
C PHE A 862 -1.65 56.46 19.39
N GLU A 863 -1.82 55.15 19.56
CA GLU A 863 -2.75 54.60 20.54
C GLU A 863 -2.08 53.56 21.44
N LEU A 864 -2.39 53.57 22.73
CA LEU A 864 -2.08 52.46 23.64
C LEU A 864 -3.42 51.88 24.14
N SER A 865 -3.68 50.62 23.84
CA SER A 865 -4.89 49.91 24.26
C SER A 865 -4.75 49.35 25.67
N GLN A 866 -5.89 49.06 26.29
CA GLN A 866 -5.95 48.34 27.56
C GLN A 866 -5.50 46.89 27.34
N ASN A 867 -4.48 46.44 28.09
CA ASN A 867 -3.97 45.08 28.04
C ASN A 867 -5.10 44.06 28.26
N TYR A 868 -5.03 42.92 27.57
CA TYR A 868 -6.00 41.84 27.70
C TYR A 868 -5.29 40.47 27.78
N PRO A 869 -5.72 39.56 28.67
CA PRO A 869 -6.74 39.78 29.73
C PRO A 869 -6.31 40.82 30.78
N ASN A 870 -7.27 41.42 31.50
CA ASN A 870 -7.00 42.26 32.67
C ASN A 870 -8.19 42.20 33.65
N PRO A 871 -8.04 41.56 34.83
CA PRO A 871 -6.81 40.99 35.36
C PRO A 871 -6.33 39.76 34.57
N PHE A 872 -5.04 39.47 34.59
CA PHE A 872 -4.43 38.36 33.86
C PHE A 872 -3.70 37.38 34.77
N ASN A 873 -3.53 36.13 34.29
CA ASN A 873 -2.75 35.07 34.93
C ASN A 873 -2.33 34.01 33.89
N PRO A 874 -1.04 33.69 33.68
CA PRO A 874 0.15 34.47 34.05
C PRO A 874 0.55 35.50 32.97
N SER A 875 -0.11 35.54 31.81
CA SER A 875 0.29 36.42 30.70
C SER A 875 -0.82 37.32 30.15
N THR A 876 -0.44 38.50 29.70
CA THR A 876 -1.32 39.48 29.03
C THR A 876 -0.67 40.01 27.76
N THR A 877 -1.48 40.43 26.81
CA THR A 877 -1.04 41.17 25.62
C THR A 877 -1.30 42.67 25.83
N ILE A 878 -0.33 43.49 25.45
CA ILE A 878 -0.41 44.95 25.40
C ILE A 878 -0.42 45.35 23.92
N SER A 879 -1.49 45.98 23.49
CA SER A 879 -1.67 46.41 22.10
C SER A 879 -1.46 47.92 21.96
N PHE A 880 -0.82 48.35 20.87
CA PHE A 880 -0.65 49.76 20.55
C PHE A 880 -0.66 50.00 19.04
N ALA A 881 -1.03 51.20 18.61
CA ALA A 881 -1.07 51.61 17.21
C ALA A 881 -0.06 52.73 16.96
N LEU A 882 0.62 52.68 15.81
CA LEU A 882 1.54 53.70 15.34
C LEU A 882 1.04 54.26 14.00
N PRO A 883 0.83 55.57 13.84
CA PRO A 883 0.43 56.16 12.57
C PRO A 883 1.58 56.20 11.54
N GLU A 884 2.82 56.10 12.01
CA GLU A 884 4.04 56.05 11.22
C GLU A 884 5.05 55.10 11.87
N ALA A 885 6.03 54.62 11.10
CA ALA A 885 7.10 53.81 11.65
C ALA A 885 7.86 54.59 12.75
N SER A 886 8.04 53.98 13.92
CA SER A 886 8.56 54.65 15.11
C SER A 886 9.43 53.74 15.97
N ASN A 887 10.43 54.32 16.64
CA ASN A 887 11.17 53.63 17.70
C ASN A 887 10.33 53.55 18.97
N VAL A 888 9.94 52.34 19.36
CA VAL A 888 9.05 52.08 20.49
C VAL A 888 9.82 51.56 21.70
N SER A 889 9.62 52.18 22.85
CA SER A 889 10.01 51.65 24.17
C SER A 889 8.76 51.36 25.00
N LEU A 890 8.54 50.08 25.36
CA LEU A 890 7.42 49.65 26.20
C LEU A 890 7.95 49.01 27.49
N LYS A 891 7.61 49.60 28.63
CA LYS A 891 8.15 49.25 29.95
C LYS A 891 7.05 48.94 30.96
N ILE A 892 7.27 47.95 31.81
CA ILE A 892 6.40 47.60 32.95
C ILE A 892 6.99 48.17 34.23
N PHE A 893 6.15 48.78 35.07
CA PHE A 893 6.49 49.34 36.37
C PHE A 893 5.59 48.76 37.46
N ASN A 894 6.11 48.62 38.68
CA ASN A 894 5.29 48.27 39.84
C ASN A 894 4.50 49.50 40.37
N ASN A 895 3.67 49.30 41.40
CA ASN A 895 2.84 50.35 41.98
C ASN A 895 3.62 51.49 42.67
N THR A 896 4.92 51.33 42.93
CA THR A 896 5.81 52.39 43.45
C THR A 896 6.59 53.11 42.33
N GLY A 897 6.37 52.73 41.07
CA GLY A 897 7.01 53.32 39.89
C GLY A 897 8.40 52.78 39.57
N GLN A 898 8.82 51.68 40.20
CA GLN A 898 10.08 51.02 39.86
C GLN A 898 9.91 50.17 38.60
N LEU A 899 10.89 50.21 37.69
CA LEU A 899 10.92 49.40 36.48
C LEU A 899 11.00 47.91 36.84
N VAL A 900 10.13 47.11 36.23
CA VAL A 900 10.01 45.66 36.40
C VAL A 900 10.58 44.93 35.20
N ARG A 901 10.25 45.40 33.99
CA ARG A 901 10.71 44.82 32.73
C ARG A 901 10.64 45.81 31.58
N GLU A 902 11.65 45.81 30.72
CA GLU A 902 11.54 46.41 29.38
C GLU A 902 11.12 45.33 28.38
N LEU A 903 9.94 45.48 27.78
CA LEU A 903 9.39 44.48 26.87
C LEU A 903 9.93 44.64 25.47
N VAL A 904 10.06 45.88 24.99
CA VAL A 904 10.64 46.22 23.69
C VAL A 904 11.37 47.55 23.76
N SER A 905 12.42 47.67 22.95
CA SER A 905 13.16 48.90 22.67
C SER A 905 13.74 48.82 21.26
N GLN A 906 12.88 48.92 20.24
CA GLN A 906 13.26 48.79 18.83
C GLN A 906 12.27 49.53 17.91
N GLU A 907 12.59 49.61 16.63
CA GLU A 907 11.74 50.19 15.60
C GLU A 907 10.57 49.26 15.22
N TYR A 908 9.38 49.84 15.02
CA TYR A 908 8.17 49.17 14.56
C TYR A 908 7.57 49.95 13.39
N ALA A 909 7.02 49.25 12.40
CA ALA A 909 6.34 49.86 11.24
C ALA A 909 5.03 50.57 11.64
N ALA A 910 4.47 51.40 10.75
CA ALA A 910 3.12 51.95 10.96
C ALA A 910 2.09 50.81 11.05
N GLY A 911 1.08 50.97 11.90
CA GLY A 911 0.01 50.00 12.12
C GLY A 911 -0.10 49.54 13.58
N TRP A 912 -0.90 48.49 13.80
CA TRP A 912 -1.17 47.90 15.11
C TRP A 912 -0.13 46.84 15.48
N HIS A 913 0.30 46.84 16.74
CA HIS A 913 1.31 45.94 17.30
C HIS A 913 0.86 45.36 18.63
N ASN A 914 1.31 44.14 18.92
CA ASN A 914 0.93 43.39 20.11
C ASN A 914 2.15 42.82 20.83
N ILE A 915 2.37 43.20 22.09
CA ILE A 915 3.50 42.73 22.90
C ILE A 915 2.99 41.97 24.12
N LYS A 916 3.48 40.75 24.30
CA LYS A 916 3.09 39.89 25.43
C LYS A 916 4.00 40.11 26.64
N TRP A 917 3.41 40.21 27.83
CA TRP A 917 4.12 40.10 29.09
C TRP A 917 3.68 38.84 29.85
N ASP A 918 4.64 38.05 30.32
CA ASP A 918 4.45 36.76 30.99
C ASP A 918 4.59 36.84 32.51
N ALA A 919 4.37 38.03 33.09
CA ALA A 919 4.51 38.32 34.52
C ALA A 919 5.91 38.01 35.09
N LYS A 920 6.97 38.14 34.28
CA LYS A 920 8.35 38.04 34.75
C LYS A 920 9.08 39.38 34.68
N ASP A 921 10.01 39.59 35.59
CA ASP A 921 10.99 40.69 35.53
C ASP A 921 12.11 40.38 34.51
N ASP A 922 13.04 41.33 34.32
CA ASP A 922 14.19 41.18 33.39
C ASP A 922 15.14 40.02 33.75
N SER A 923 15.08 39.51 34.99
CA SER A 923 15.86 38.32 35.40
C SER A 923 15.14 37.00 35.12
N GLY A 924 13.95 37.05 34.50
CA GLY A 924 13.11 35.88 34.23
C GLY A 924 12.35 35.36 35.46
N LYS A 925 12.32 36.10 36.56
CA LYS A 925 11.62 35.69 37.79
C LYS A 925 10.18 36.19 37.79
N LYS A 926 9.24 35.33 38.19
CA LYS A 926 7.82 35.69 38.30
C LYS A 926 7.61 36.78 39.35
N VAL A 927 6.83 37.79 39.00
CA VAL A 927 6.48 38.91 39.88
C VAL A 927 5.24 38.58 40.74
N ALA A 928 5.03 39.32 41.82
CA ALA A 928 3.93 39.07 42.76
C ALA A 928 2.56 39.51 42.18
N SER A 929 1.46 38.89 42.63
CA SER A 929 0.11 39.39 42.30
C SER A 929 -0.05 40.82 42.77
N GLY A 930 -0.64 41.67 41.95
CA GLY A 930 -0.74 43.09 42.26
C GLY A 930 -1.00 43.96 41.04
N VAL A 931 -0.99 45.27 41.28
CA VAL A 931 -1.17 46.29 40.27
C VAL A 931 0.18 46.72 39.71
N TYR A 932 0.26 46.75 38.39
CA TYR A 932 1.40 47.24 37.63
C TYR A 932 0.93 48.30 36.63
N LEU A 933 1.88 49.08 36.13
CA LEU A 933 1.67 50.07 35.07
C LEU A 933 2.54 49.67 33.88
N TYR A 934 2.04 49.86 32.66
CA TYR A 934 2.85 49.79 31.46
C TYR A 934 2.86 51.15 30.80
N ARG A 935 4.03 51.58 30.35
CA ARG A 935 4.23 52.85 29.66
C ARG A 935 4.90 52.61 28.31
N ILE A 936 4.31 53.18 27.28
CA ILE A 936 4.89 53.22 25.94
C ILE A 936 5.42 54.63 25.66
N SER A 937 6.53 54.70 24.94
CA SER A 937 7.04 55.90 24.30
C SER A 937 7.37 55.59 22.84
N ALA A 938 6.84 56.40 21.92
CA ALA A 938 7.10 56.33 20.48
C ALA A 938 7.18 57.76 19.94
N ASN A 939 8.33 58.19 19.42
CA ASN A 939 8.60 59.58 19.04
C ASN A 939 8.19 60.57 20.17
N SER A 940 7.26 61.49 19.91
CA SER A 940 6.72 62.42 20.92
C SER A 940 5.53 61.88 21.72
N PHE A 941 4.99 60.71 21.36
CA PHE A 941 3.88 60.08 22.07
C PHE A 941 4.38 59.34 23.31
N THR A 942 3.70 59.55 24.44
CA THR A 942 3.88 58.74 25.64
C THR A 942 2.54 58.50 26.28
N SER A 943 2.23 57.23 26.56
CA SER A 943 0.99 56.83 27.21
C SER A 943 1.25 55.74 28.24
N GLN A 944 0.43 55.67 29.27
CA GLN A 944 0.53 54.64 30.29
C GLN A 944 -0.85 54.12 30.69
N ARG A 945 -0.91 52.84 31.04
CA ARG A 945 -2.12 52.18 31.52
C ARG A 945 -1.81 51.20 32.63
N LYS A 946 -2.86 50.79 33.34
CA LYS A 946 -2.79 49.90 34.50
C LYS A 946 -3.12 48.46 34.09
N LEU A 947 -2.38 47.50 34.62
CA LEU A 947 -2.63 46.07 34.49
C LEU A 947 -2.63 45.39 35.88
N VAL A 948 -3.44 44.35 36.04
CA VAL A 948 -3.67 43.65 37.32
C VAL A 948 -3.31 42.17 37.16
N LEU A 949 -2.28 41.72 37.87
CA LEU A 949 -1.88 40.31 37.91
C LEU A 949 -2.61 39.60 39.06
N MET A 950 -3.40 38.57 38.74
CA MET A 950 -4.01 37.67 39.73
C MET A 950 -3.29 36.31 39.69
N LYS A 951 -3.13 35.67 40.85
CA LYS A 951 -2.55 34.33 40.95
C LYS A 951 -3.63 33.26 40.90
#